data_AF-A0A812IMA2-F1
#
_entry.id   AF-A0A812IMA2-F1
#
_cell.length_a   1.000
_cell.length_b   1.000
_cell.length_c   1.000
_cell.angle_alpha   90.00
_cell.angle_beta   90.00
_cell.angle_gamma   90.00
#
_symmetry.space_group_name_H-M   'P 1'
#
loop_
_entity.id
_entity.type
_entity.pdbx_description
1 polymer ?
#
loop_
_entity_poly.entity_id
_entity_poly.type
_entity_poly.pdbx_seq_one_letter_code
_entity_poly.pdbx_strand_id
1 'polypeptide(L)'
;MMDTQEILARALQAAEAAEDLRALDEVRVAYLGKKGELTGLLKGLGKLDASERPAAGAKINEAKEALQATLDLRKNNLEQAQLAQSLAQESVDISLPGRHPDQGGLHPVTQAMYRIEEIFVGAGYSVVTGPEVENDYYNFEALNIPAHHPARAMHDTFYFGDGQLLRTHTSPSQVHTMENQTPPIRVICPGRVYRRDSDLTHSPMFHQVEGLVVDKDISFADLKGTVTDFIRKFFEKDLAVRFRPSYFPFTEPSAEVDVQCVHCMGDGCRVCSHTGWLEVMGCGLVHPNVLEMSGIDSEVYSGFAFGFGGDRLAMLLYEVDDLRLFFENDDMKFSEAWLREWVNPDLAREDLLQQLTMAGLEVDGVEPVAETFSGVVVGLVESCEKHPDADKLSLCSVFDGKERHQVICGAPNVRKGLVTAYAKVGAVLPDNFKIKKAKLRGVESFGMLCSAAELGLGDDHDGILELPEALSVGADFFTAYALDDVTVDVDLTPNRGDCLSLRGLAREVGVLNNLTVAYPQVDAVAATHNETFTVELANPEGCPRYLGRVIKGIDLTKPTPAWMRERLRRCGLRSIDPAVDVTNYVLIELGQPMHAFDLNQISDGIVVRNAVAGDNLTLLDGQDVDLDEQTLLITDANGPVAIAGVMGGERSGVQTNTEDLFLECAFFSPLAIAGTARRYGLHTDASHRYERGVDYELQAVAMERATQLLIDIVGGEPGPVTEVVASEQLPSAQPVTLRQRRLQQLLGTAVEAQQVDDAFARLDFKVIERSDKDGDISWTIVPPSHRFDIAIEADLVEEICRIFGYNNIPSKNPTAALELRSIDIEQNSEAALKRHLAGLGLQEVITYTFIDPALQDLLDPQVAPLALANPMSSEQSVMRTNMLPGLVDAAQNNKARQQDQVRIFEVGQTFLPDSQGLKQRMMVAGLLWGRRQAQNWHAGSDNVDFYDLKGLVDDLCNWAGLSNVQVERADDMVLHPGQSANLLVNGQPIGRFGRLHPEVENRLELSGVFVFELDAQSILSRPRRVFTGLSRYPSVRRDFAVVVDKAVTAAEVEAVVREALGEILVEFRLFDVYEGKGIDLNEKSLAIGLTLQSQDATLNEEDIGHYAQAAVSALESAVKARLR
;
A
#
# COMPACT_ATOMS: atom_id res chain seq x y z
N MET A 1 -70.75 -47.73 -66.43
CA MET A 1 -69.38 -47.49 -65.93
C MET A 1 -69.52 -46.46 -64.82
N MET A 2 -69.00 -46.72 -63.61
CA MET A 2 -68.89 -45.66 -62.60
C MET A 2 -68.15 -44.50 -63.23
N ASP A 3 -68.68 -43.30 -63.03
CA ASP A 3 -68.15 -42.09 -63.64
C ASP A 3 -66.75 -41.84 -63.08
N THR A 4 -65.76 -41.66 -63.95
CA THR A 4 -64.39 -41.29 -63.54
C THR A 4 -64.41 -40.08 -62.59
N GLN A 5 -65.42 -39.20 -62.72
CA GLN A 5 -65.63 -38.07 -61.83
C GLN A 5 -66.01 -38.46 -60.39
N GLU A 6 -66.78 -39.55 -60.20
CA GLU A 6 -67.23 -40.01 -58.88
C GLU A 6 -66.07 -40.65 -58.09
N ILE A 7 -65.22 -41.43 -58.78
CA ILE A 7 -64.01 -42.01 -58.20
C ILE A 7 -63.00 -40.90 -57.87
N LEU A 8 -62.83 -39.92 -58.76
CA LEU A 8 -61.99 -38.76 -58.51
C LEU A 8 -62.47 -37.96 -57.30
N ALA A 9 -63.78 -37.67 -57.19
CA ALA A 9 -64.34 -36.93 -56.07
C ALA A 9 -64.08 -37.62 -54.72
N ARG A 10 -64.26 -38.94 -54.66
CA ARG A 10 -63.94 -39.75 -53.47
C ARG A 10 -62.43 -39.74 -53.15
N ALA A 11 -61.59 -39.83 -54.17
CA ALA A 11 -60.14 -39.83 -54.00
C ALA A 11 -59.61 -38.46 -53.53
N LEU A 12 -60.15 -37.37 -54.07
CA LEU A 12 -59.84 -36.01 -53.63
C LEU A 12 -60.27 -35.79 -52.18
N GLN A 13 -61.49 -36.21 -51.81
CA GLN A 13 -61.98 -36.12 -50.43
C GLN A 13 -61.12 -36.95 -49.46
N ALA A 14 -60.69 -38.14 -49.87
CA ALA A 14 -59.80 -38.98 -49.06
C ALA A 14 -58.39 -38.37 -48.92
N ALA A 15 -57.87 -37.75 -49.97
CA ALA A 15 -56.58 -37.05 -49.94
C ALA A 15 -56.63 -35.83 -49.00
N GLU A 16 -57.72 -35.05 -49.02
CA GLU A 16 -57.91 -33.92 -48.11
C GLU A 16 -58.06 -34.35 -46.64
N ALA A 17 -58.72 -35.48 -46.39
CA ALA A 17 -58.96 -36.02 -45.05
C ALA A 17 -57.75 -36.71 -44.40
N ALA A 18 -56.65 -36.93 -45.13
CA ALA A 18 -55.45 -37.57 -44.58
C ALA A 18 -54.74 -36.64 -43.57
N GLU A 19 -54.62 -37.10 -42.32
CA GLU A 19 -54.05 -36.32 -41.20
C GLU A 19 -52.53 -36.44 -41.06
N ASP A 20 -51.90 -37.46 -41.67
CA ASP A 20 -50.46 -37.67 -41.65
C ASP A 20 -49.93 -38.23 -42.98
N LEU A 21 -48.59 -38.26 -43.13
CA LEU A 21 -47.94 -38.72 -44.36
C LEU A 21 -48.21 -40.20 -44.67
N ARG A 22 -48.50 -41.02 -43.66
CA ARG A 22 -48.78 -42.43 -43.81
C ARG A 22 -50.19 -42.64 -44.37
N ALA A 23 -51.19 -41.97 -43.81
CA ALA A 23 -52.57 -41.97 -44.30
C ALA A 23 -52.65 -41.42 -45.73
N LEU A 24 -51.85 -40.40 -46.06
CA LEU A 24 -51.78 -39.86 -47.42
C LEU A 24 -51.16 -40.84 -48.43
N ASP A 25 -50.12 -41.59 -48.03
CA ASP A 25 -49.54 -42.64 -48.88
C ASP A 25 -50.51 -43.82 -49.08
N GLU A 26 -51.31 -44.16 -48.08
CA GLU A 26 -52.38 -45.16 -48.19
C GLU A 26 -53.44 -44.74 -49.24
N VAL A 27 -53.82 -43.46 -49.28
CA VAL A 27 -54.71 -42.91 -50.32
C VAL A 27 -54.05 -42.97 -51.71
N ARG A 28 -52.77 -42.60 -51.83
CA ARG A 28 -52.03 -42.71 -53.09
C ARG A 28 -52.00 -44.15 -53.59
N VAL A 29 -51.74 -45.12 -52.71
CA VAL A 29 -51.71 -46.54 -53.07
C VAL A 29 -53.10 -47.04 -53.47
N ALA A 30 -54.15 -46.64 -52.76
CA ALA A 30 -55.54 -47.06 -53.01
C ALA A 30 -56.10 -46.59 -54.36
N TYR A 31 -55.72 -45.41 -54.84
CA TYR A 31 -56.27 -44.84 -56.08
C TYR A 31 -55.27 -44.83 -57.25
N LEU A 32 -53.99 -44.51 -57.01
CA LEU A 32 -52.96 -44.38 -58.06
C LEU A 32 -51.98 -45.56 -58.13
N GLY A 33 -51.97 -46.46 -57.13
CA GLY A 33 -51.10 -47.63 -57.10
C GLY A 33 -51.32 -48.62 -58.26
N LYS A 34 -50.47 -49.66 -58.38
CA LYS A 34 -50.53 -50.67 -59.47
C LYS A 34 -51.90 -51.40 -59.59
N LYS A 35 -52.64 -51.46 -58.48
CA LYS A 35 -54.01 -52.01 -58.38
C LYS A 35 -55.04 -50.95 -57.96
N GLY A 36 -54.67 -49.67 -57.93
CA GLY A 36 -55.53 -48.60 -57.44
C GLY A 36 -56.72 -48.34 -58.36
N GLU A 37 -57.81 -47.83 -57.81
CA GLU A 37 -59.09 -47.70 -58.51
C GLU A 37 -59.00 -46.88 -59.82
N LEU A 38 -58.30 -45.73 -59.82
CA LEU A 38 -58.12 -44.88 -61.02
C LEU A 38 -57.17 -45.52 -62.04
N THR A 39 -56.09 -46.17 -61.59
CA THR A 39 -55.18 -46.94 -62.46
C THR A 39 -55.85 -48.18 -63.04
N GLY A 40 -56.83 -48.76 -62.33
CA GLY A 40 -57.65 -49.89 -62.77
C GLY A 40 -58.55 -49.56 -63.97
N LEU A 41 -59.06 -48.32 -64.07
CA LEU A 41 -59.90 -47.87 -65.19
C LEU A 41 -59.16 -47.94 -66.55
N LEU A 42 -57.84 -47.72 -66.56
CA LEU A 42 -57.02 -47.84 -67.77
C LEU A 42 -57.00 -49.26 -68.35
N LYS A 43 -57.13 -50.30 -67.49
CA LYS A 43 -57.23 -51.70 -67.94
C LYS A 43 -58.58 -52.00 -68.59
N GLY A 44 -59.61 -51.19 -68.33
CA GLY A 44 -60.95 -51.30 -68.90
C GLY A 44 -61.10 -50.68 -70.30
N LEU A 45 -60.17 -49.82 -70.73
CA LEU A 45 -60.21 -49.11 -72.02
C LEU A 45 -60.28 -50.04 -73.25
N GLY A 46 -59.74 -51.26 -73.14
CA GLY A 46 -59.79 -52.26 -74.22
C GLY A 46 -61.20 -52.74 -74.60
N LYS A 47 -62.21 -52.48 -73.75
CA LYS A 47 -63.61 -52.87 -73.97
C LYS A 47 -64.46 -51.79 -74.66
N LEU A 48 -63.90 -50.60 -74.92
CA LEU A 48 -64.58 -49.48 -75.59
C LEU A 48 -64.35 -49.52 -77.11
N ASP A 49 -65.22 -48.90 -77.89
CA ASP A 49 -65.04 -48.75 -79.35
C ASP A 49 -63.87 -47.82 -79.68
N ALA A 50 -63.20 -48.07 -80.82
CA ALA A 50 -61.94 -47.40 -81.18
C ALA A 50 -62.06 -45.86 -81.26
N SER A 51 -63.25 -45.32 -81.53
CA SER A 51 -63.53 -43.87 -81.56
C SER A 51 -63.64 -43.23 -80.17
N GLU A 52 -63.95 -44.00 -79.12
CA GLU A 52 -64.21 -43.49 -77.76
C GLU A 52 -63.02 -43.66 -76.80
N ARG A 53 -62.09 -44.57 -77.12
CA ARG A 53 -60.89 -44.86 -76.30
C ARG A 53 -60.00 -43.63 -76.02
N PRO A 54 -59.71 -42.75 -77.00
CA PRO A 54 -58.82 -41.61 -76.75
C PRO A 54 -59.43 -40.60 -75.75
N ALA A 55 -60.74 -40.33 -75.89
CA ALA A 55 -61.46 -39.40 -75.01
C ALA A 55 -61.60 -39.94 -73.58
N ALA A 56 -61.89 -41.24 -73.43
CA ALA A 56 -61.96 -41.88 -72.11
C ALA A 56 -60.58 -41.99 -71.43
N GLY A 57 -59.52 -42.31 -72.20
CA GLY A 57 -58.14 -42.34 -71.71
C GLY A 57 -57.64 -40.97 -71.26
N ALA A 58 -57.97 -39.91 -72.02
CA ALA A 58 -57.65 -38.53 -71.66
C ALA A 58 -58.30 -38.14 -70.33
N LYS A 59 -59.60 -38.41 -70.15
CA LYS A 59 -60.32 -38.12 -68.89
C LYS A 59 -59.77 -38.87 -67.68
N ILE A 60 -59.33 -40.13 -67.84
CA ILE A 60 -58.71 -40.89 -66.74
C ILE A 60 -57.33 -40.33 -66.39
N ASN A 61 -56.53 -39.96 -67.38
CA ASN A 61 -55.23 -39.33 -67.13
C ASN A 61 -55.37 -37.96 -66.48
N GLU A 62 -56.33 -37.13 -66.93
CA GLU A 62 -56.66 -35.85 -66.31
C GLU A 62 -57.09 -36.03 -64.85
N ALA A 63 -57.92 -37.04 -64.55
CA ALA A 63 -58.29 -37.38 -63.17
C ALA A 63 -57.10 -37.87 -62.32
N LYS A 64 -56.17 -38.65 -62.90
CA LYS A 64 -54.96 -39.08 -62.19
C LYS A 64 -54.02 -37.91 -61.92
N GLU A 65 -53.85 -37.01 -62.88
CA GLU A 65 -53.06 -35.78 -62.72
C GLU A 65 -53.66 -34.87 -61.66
N ALA A 66 -54.98 -34.67 -61.66
CA ALA A 66 -55.68 -33.87 -60.65
C ALA A 66 -55.53 -34.45 -59.24
N LEU A 67 -55.64 -35.77 -59.08
CA LEU A 67 -55.43 -36.43 -57.80
C LEU A 67 -53.95 -36.38 -57.36
N GLN A 68 -53.01 -36.61 -58.28
CA GLN A 68 -51.58 -36.54 -57.99
C GLN A 68 -51.19 -35.13 -57.53
N ALA A 69 -51.69 -34.09 -58.20
CA ALA A 69 -51.48 -32.71 -57.79
C ALA A 69 -52.03 -32.42 -56.38
N THR A 70 -53.20 -32.99 -56.03
CA THR A 70 -53.81 -32.83 -54.71
C THR A 70 -53.02 -33.58 -53.62
N LEU A 71 -52.53 -34.78 -53.92
CA LEU A 71 -51.67 -35.55 -53.02
C LEU A 71 -50.34 -34.85 -52.77
N ASP A 72 -49.69 -34.31 -53.82
CA ASP A 72 -48.43 -33.58 -53.71
C ASP A 72 -48.62 -32.28 -52.90
N LEU A 73 -49.73 -31.56 -53.11
CA LEU A 73 -50.08 -30.38 -52.32
C LEU A 73 -50.30 -30.73 -50.84
N ARG A 74 -51.08 -31.78 -50.53
CA ARG A 74 -51.34 -32.22 -49.15
C ARG A 74 -50.07 -32.72 -48.48
N LYS A 75 -49.21 -33.42 -49.20
CA LYS A 75 -47.92 -33.91 -48.71
C LYS A 75 -47.03 -32.74 -48.27
N ASN A 76 -46.87 -31.73 -49.13
CA ASN A 76 -46.11 -30.54 -48.79
C ASN A 76 -46.66 -29.82 -47.55
N ASN A 77 -47.99 -29.71 -47.43
CA ASN A 77 -48.63 -29.10 -46.25
C ASN A 77 -48.35 -29.88 -44.95
N LEU A 78 -48.38 -31.22 -45.01
CA LEU A 78 -48.09 -32.08 -43.86
C LEU A 78 -46.60 -32.04 -43.48
N GLU A 79 -45.69 -32.07 -44.46
CA GLU A 79 -44.24 -31.92 -44.21
C GLU A 79 -43.92 -30.55 -43.61
N GLN A 80 -44.54 -29.46 -44.10
CA GLN A 80 -44.41 -28.13 -43.52
C GLN A 80 -44.97 -28.04 -42.10
N ALA A 81 -46.12 -28.67 -41.83
CA ALA A 81 -46.70 -28.71 -40.49
C ALA A 81 -45.80 -29.49 -39.50
N GLN A 82 -45.23 -30.62 -39.93
CA GLN A 82 -44.31 -31.41 -39.11
C GLN A 82 -42.99 -30.64 -38.86
N LEU A 83 -42.43 -29.98 -39.87
CA LEU A 83 -41.26 -29.12 -39.71
C LEU A 83 -41.56 -27.93 -38.78
N ALA A 84 -42.69 -27.25 -38.95
CA ALA A 84 -43.10 -26.16 -38.08
C ALA A 84 -43.28 -26.61 -36.63
N GLN A 85 -43.80 -27.82 -36.41
CA GLN A 85 -43.90 -28.42 -35.08
C GLN A 85 -42.52 -28.75 -34.48
N SER A 86 -41.60 -29.30 -35.27
CA SER A 86 -40.21 -29.54 -34.84
C SER A 86 -39.52 -28.22 -34.46
N LEU A 87 -39.60 -27.22 -35.33
CA LEU A 87 -39.03 -25.89 -35.09
C LEU A 87 -39.66 -25.19 -33.87
N ALA A 88 -40.95 -25.39 -33.61
CA ALA A 88 -41.62 -24.87 -32.43
C ALA A 88 -41.17 -25.60 -31.14
N GLN A 89 -40.91 -26.90 -31.20
CA GLN A 89 -40.37 -27.68 -30.07
C GLN A 89 -38.89 -27.39 -29.80
N GLU A 90 -38.14 -27.02 -30.83
CA GLU A 90 -36.75 -26.56 -30.74
C GLU A 90 -36.63 -25.08 -30.31
N SER A 91 -37.75 -24.41 -30.03
CA SER A 91 -37.72 -23.04 -29.55
C SER A 91 -37.09 -22.96 -28.15
N VAL A 92 -36.08 -22.11 -28.02
CA VAL A 92 -35.43 -21.80 -26.76
C VAL A 92 -35.81 -20.39 -26.33
N ASP A 93 -35.88 -20.15 -25.03
CA ASP A 93 -36.05 -18.79 -24.52
C ASP A 93 -34.75 -18.01 -24.70
N ILE A 94 -34.67 -17.25 -25.79
CA ILE A 94 -33.53 -16.40 -26.16
C ILE A 94 -33.34 -15.21 -25.21
N SER A 95 -34.27 -14.96 -24.28
CA SER A 95 -34.15 -13.90 -23.27
C SER A 95 -33.42 -14.38 -22.01
N LEU A 96 -33.22 -15.69 -21.85
CA LEU A 96 -32.39 -16.22 -20.77
C LEU A 96 -30.94 -15.74 -20.94
N PRO A 97 -30.25 -15.42 -19.83
CA PRO A 97 -28.86 -14.98 -19.89
C PRO A 97 -27.98 -16.08 -20.50
N GLY A 98 -27.03 -15.65 -21.33
CA GLY A 98 -26.04 -16.52 -21.96
C GLY A 98 -25.16 -17.22 -20.94
N ARG A 99 -24.50 -18.31 -21.38
CA ARG A 99 -23.50 -18.99 -20.56
C ARG A 99 -22.21 -18.17 -20.62
N HIS A 100 -21.93 -17.45 -19.54
CA HIS A 100 -20.65 -16.78 -19.36
C HIS A 100 -19.73 -17.68 -18.55
N PRO A 101 -18.48 -17.92 -19.00
CA PRO A 101 -17.49 -18.51 -18.11
C PRO A 101 -17.22 -17.52 -16.97
N ASP A 102 -17.18 -18.02 -15.74
CA ASP A 102 -16.71 -17.23 -14.59
C ASP A 102 -15.23 -16.91 -14.83
N GLN A 103 -14.92 -15.63 -15.07
CA GLN A 103 -13.54 -15.16 -15.20
C GLN A 103 -13.06 -14.61 -13.86
N GLY A 104 -11.85 -15.00 -13.47
CA GLY A 104 -11.16 -14.35 -12.37
C GLY A 104 -10.48 -13.06 -12.83
N GLY A 105 -9.93 -12.32 -11.87
CA GLY A 105 -9.15 -11.12 -12.12
C GLY A 105 -7.73 -11.23 -11.61
N LEU A 106 -6.84 -10.44 -12.22
CA LEU A 106 -5.57 -10.08 -11.60
C LEU A 106 -5.81 -9.07 -10.49
N HIS A 107 -4.95 -9.09 -9.47
CA HIS A 107 -4.97 -8.11 -8.41
C HIS A 107 -4.71 -6.71 -9.01
N PRO A 108 -5.41 -5.65 -8.58
CA PRO A 108 -5.19 -4.29 -9.10
C PRO A 108 -3.72 -3.84 -9.02
N VAL A 109 -3.03 -4.18 -7.93
CA VAL A 109 -1.58 -3.92 -7.79
C VAL A 109 -0.78 -4.62 -8.89
N THR A 110 -1.05 -5.90 -9.17
CA THR A 110 -0.38 -6.63 -10.27
C THR A 110 -0.62 -5.96 -11.62
N GLN A 111 -1.85 -5.49 -11.88
CA GLN A 111 -2.16 -4.77 -13.12
C GLN A 111 -1.40 -3.44 -13.23
N ALA A 112 -1.32 -2.67 -12.14
CA ALA A 112 -0.55 -1.44 -12.08
C ALA A 112 0.96 -1.69 -12.30
N MET A 113 1.52 -2.72 -11.67
CA MET A 113 2.93 -3.11 -11.84
C MET A 113 3.25 -3.49 -13.29
N TYR A 114 2.40 -4.28 -13.95
CA TYR A 114 2.58 -4.58 -15.38
C TYR A 114 2.49 -3.35 -16.26
N ARG A 115 1.59 -2.42 -15.95
CA ARG A 115 1.48 -1.15 -16.66
C ARG A 115 2.75 -0.31 -16.50
N ILE A 116 3.32 -0.24 -15.29
CA ILE A 116 4.59 0.44 -15.00
C ILE A 116 5.71 -0.18 -15.85
N GLU A 117 5.85 -1.51 -15.80
CA GLU A 117 6.86 -2.22 -16.58
C GLU A 117 6.72 -1.98 -18.08
N GLU A 118 5.50 -2.07 -18.63
CA GLU A 118 5.25 -1.82 -20.06
C GLU A 118 5.66 -0.40 -20.48
N ILE A 119 5.37 0.61 -19.66
CA ILE A 119 5.74 2.01 -19.93
C ILE A 119 7.27 2.18 -19.97
N PHE A 120 7.98 1.68 -18.95
CA PHE A 120 9.43 1.83 -18.87
C PHE A 120 10.18 0.97 -19.88
N VAL A 121 9.74 -0.26 -20.13
CA VAL A 121 10.29 -1.11 -21.21
C VAL A 121 10.09 -0.43 -22.56
N GLY A 122 8.93 0.16 -22.80
CA GLY A 122 8.67 0.98 -24.00
C GLY A 122 9.58 2.21 -24.11
N ALA A 123 10.08 2.73 -23.00
CA ALA A 123 11.05 3.83 -22.92
C ALA A 123 12.53 3.37 -22.99
N GLY A 124 12.77 2.06 -23.15
CA GLY A 124 14.12 1.50 -23.29
C GLY A 124 14.78 1.03 -21.99
N TYR A 125 14.02 0.88 -20.90
CA TYR A 125 14.51 0.31 -19.65
C TYR A 125 14.45 -1.23 -19.70
N SER A 126 15.35 -1.86 -18.96
CA SER A 126 15.27 -3.29 -18.66
C SER A 126 14.69 -3.51 -17.26
N VAL A 127 14.05 -4.66 -17.02
CA VAL A 127 13.47 -5.02 -15.72
C VAL A 127 14.44 -5.95 -15.00
N VAL A 128 14.84 -5.58 -13.79
CA VAL A 128 15.76 -6.35 -12.95
C VAL A 128 15.08 -6.65 -11.62
N THR A 129 15.24 -7.86 -11.09
CA THR A 129 14.73 -8.23 -9.77
C THR A 129 15.87 -8.81 -8.94
N GLY A 130 15.81 -8.63 -7.62
CA GLY A 130 16.77 -9.15 -6.66
C GLY A 130 16.11 -10.06 -5.63
N PRO A 131 16.91 -10.67 -4.72
CA PRO A 131 16.38 -11.47 -3.63
C PRO A 131 15.58 -10.62 -2.63
N GLU A 132 14.65 -11.22 -1.89
CA GLU A 132 13.86 -10.53 -0.85
C GLU A 132 14.58 -10.50 0.50
N VAL A 133 15.38 -11.53 0.77
CA VAL A 133 16.34 -11.56 1.88
C VAL A 133 17.70 -11.13 1.33
N GLU A 134 18.27 -10.09 1.91
CA GLU A 134 19.47 -9.40 1.42
C GLU A 134 20.52 -9.25 2.52
N ASN A 135 21.75 -8.94 2.10
CA ASN A 135 22.81 -8.52 3.01
C ASN A 135 22.72 -7.02 3.33
N ASP A 136 23.03 -6.67 4.58
CA ASP A 136 23.13 -5.31 5.08
C ASP A 136 24.05 -4.39 4.24
N TYR A 137 25.13 -4.92 3.65
CA TYR A 137 25.98 -4.17 2.71
C TYR A 137 25.20 -3.66 1.49
N TYR A 138 24.47 -4.53 0.80
CA TYR A 138 23.73 -4.19 -0.42
C TYR A 138 22.48 -3.37 -0.13
N ASN A 139 21.83 -3.60 1.02
CA ASN A 139 20.64 -2.87 1.42
C ASN A 139 20.95 -1.48 2.01
N PHE A 140 22.16 -1.22 2.49
CA PHE A 140 22.47 0.07 3.14
C PHE A 140 23.82 0.65 2.74
N GLU A 141 24.92 -0.04 3.05
CA GLU A 141 26.26 0.53 2.94
C GLU A 141 26.59 0.98 1.51
N ALA A 142 26.35 0.12 0.52
CA ALA A 142 26.59 0.41 -0.89
C ALA A 142 25.68 1.53 -1.45
N LEU A 143 24.58 1.82 -0.73
CA LEU A 143 23.64 2.91 -1.03
C LEU A 143 23.96 4.18 -0.22
N ASN A 144 25.18 4.28 0.31
CA ASN A 144 25.64 5.44 1.08
C ASN A 144 24.81 5.69 2.36
N ILE A 145 24.21 4.63 2.93
CA ILE A 145 23.47 4.68 4.18
C ILE A 145 24.42 4.30 5.34
N PRO A 146 24.78 5.24 6.23
CA PRO A 146 25.78 4.99 7.26
C PRO A 146 25.28 4.01 8.33
N ALA A 147 26.23 3.38 9.06
CA ALA A 147 25.93 2.35 10.07
C ALA A 147 25.01 2.80 11.21
N HIS A 148 24.98 4.09 11.50
CA HIS A 148 24.14 4.70 12.54
C HIS A 148 22.80 5.24 12.00
N HIS A 149 22.51 5.06 10.71
CA HIS A 149 21.27 5.55 10.14
C HIS A 149 20.05 4.82 10.74
N PRO A 150 18.96 5.52 11.13
CA PRO A 150 17.78 4.91 11.74
C PRO A 150 17.23 3.72 10.96
N ALA A 151 17.20 3.81 9.63
CA ALA A 151 16.74 2.72 8.76
C ALA A 151 17.44 1.36 8.98
N ARG A 152 18.65 1.31 9.54
CA ARG A 152 19.40 0.07 9.86
C ARG A 152 19.06 -0.51 11.23
N ALA A 153 18.24 0.17 12.02
CA ALA A 153 17.93 -0.28 13.37
C ALA A 153 16.93 -1.43 13.35
N MET A 154 16.98 -2.27 14.40
CA MET A 154 16.04 -3.38 14.56
C MET A 154 14.58 -2.94 14.67
N HIS A 155 14.24 -1.66 14.85
CA HIS A 155 12.85 -1.19 14.83
C HIS A 155 12.36 -0.74 13.45
N ASP A 156 13.25 -0.43 12.51
CA ASP A 156 12.91 0.02 11.15
C ASP A 156 13.06 -1.11 10.09
N THR A 157 13.87 -2.13 10.40
CA THR A 157 14.19 -3.25 9.48
C THR A 157 14.01 -4.60 10.15
N PHE A 158 13.47 -5.57 9.41
CA PHE A 158 13.38 -6.96 9.85
C PHE A 158 14.71 -7.68 9.66
N TYR A 159 15.25 -8.23 10.74
CA TYR A 159 16.52 -8.94 10.77
C TYR A 159 16.34 -10.44 11.06
N PHE A 160 17.29 -11.22 10.58
CA PHE A 160 17.48 -12.62 10.93
C PHE A 160 18.69 -12.78 11.87
N GLY A 161 18.79 -13.91 12.56
CA GLY A 161 19.80 -14.14 13.61
C GLY A 161 21.27 -14.19 13.13
N ASP A 162 21.53 -14.13 11.83
CA ASP A 162 22.84 -14.23 11.18
C ASP A 162 23.30 -12.93 10.49
N GLY A 163 22.57 -11.82 10.68
CA GLY A 163 22.88 -10.52 10.07
C GLY A 163 22.30 -10.31 8.67
N GLN A 164 21.55 -11.28 8.13
CA GLN A 164 20.69 -11.05 6.97
C GLN A 164 19.44 -10.26 7.36
N LEU A 165 18.78 -9.64 6.38
CA LEU A 165 17.57 -8.85 6.59
C LEU A 165 16.58 -9.00 5.45
N LEU A 166 15.31 -8.66 5.69
CA LEU A 166 14.36 -8.44 4.61
C LEU A 166 14.61 -7.07 3.98
N ARG A 167 14.76 -7.01 2.66
CA ARG A 167 15.09 -5.76 1.95
C ARG A 167 14.05 -4.67 2.22
N THR A 168 14.50 -3.45 2.48
CA THR A 168 13.63 -2.29 2.81
C THR A 168 13.18 -1.48 1.60
N HIS A 169 13.84 -1.71 0.46
CA HIS A 169 13.62 -1.10 -0.85
C HIS A 169 14.22 -2.00 -1.93
N THR A 170 13.97 -1.70 -3.20
CA THR A 170 14.46 -2.50 -4.35
C THR A 170 15.86 -2.12 -4.83
N SER A 171 16.46 -1.07 -4.26
CA SER A 171 17.74 -0.47 -4.62
C SER A 171 18.96 -1.39 -4.53
N PRO A 172 18.99 -2.48 -3.74
CA PRO A 172 20.03 -3.51 -3.86
C PRO A 172 20.20 -4.01 -5.30
N SER A 173 19.09 -4.13 -6.04
CA SER A 173 19.11 -4.57 -7.45
C SER A 173 19.83 -3.57 -8.35
N GLN A 174 19.83 -2.28 -8.00
CA GLN A 174 20.58 -1.24 -8.72
C GLN A 174 22.08 -1.39 -8.50
N VAL A 175 22.51 -1.60 -7.26
CA VAL A 175 23.91 -1.86 -6.90
C VAL A 175 24.42 -3.10 -7.63
N HIS A 176 23.70 -4.22 -7.53
CA HIS A 176 24.05 -5.43 -8.26
C HIS A 176 24.11 -5.22 -9.77
N THR A 177 23.23 -4.40 -10.33
CA THR A 177 23.28 -4.06 -11.77
C THR A 177 24.56 -3.29 -12.10
N MET A 178 24.91 -2.28 -11.31
CA MET A 178 26.12 -1.47 -11.51
C MET A 178 27.41 -2.27 -11.34
N GLU A 179 27.45 -3.25 -10.42
CA GLU A 179 28.61 -4.15 -10.25
C GLU A 179 28.78 -5.13 -11.42
N ASN A 180 27.66 -5.57 -12.03
CA ASN A 180 27.66 -6.61 -13.06
C ASN A 180 27.61 -6.07 -14.50
N GLN A 181 27.38 -4.78 -14.68
CA GLN A 181 27.23 -4.14 -15.99
C GLN A 181 28.01 -2.83 -16.06
N THR A 182 28.59 -2.54 -17.22
CA THR A 182 29.23 -1.24 -17.46
C THR A 182 28.23 -0.25 -18.07
N PRO A 183 28.21 1.04 -17.66
CA PRO A 183 27.39 2.06 -18.30
C PRO A 183 27.51 2.09 -19.84
N PRO A 184 26.42 2.33 -20.59
CA PRO A 184 25.14 2.86 -20.11
C PRO A 184 24.22 1.82 -19.45
N ILE A 185 23.58 2.21 -18.35
CA ILE A 185 22.61 1.40 -17.59
C ILE A 185 21.25 2.09 -17.62
N ARG A 186 20.19 1.34 -17.90
CA ARG A 186 18.77 1.76 -17.77
C ARG A 186 17.93 0.60 -17.27
N VAL A 187 17.59 0.64 -15.98
CA VAL A 187 16.84 -0.44 -15.32
C VAL A 187 15.68 0.12 -14.50
N ILE A 188 14.62 -0.66 -14.39
CA ILE A 188 13.68 -0.57 -13.28
C ILE A 188 13.75 -1.85 -12.45
N CYS A 189 13.55 -1.69 -11.16
CA CYS A 189 13.67 -2.72 -10.15
C CYS A 189 12.33 -2.86 -9.42
N PRO A 190 11.32 -3.55 -9.99
CA PRO A 190 10.09 -3.84 -9.29
C PRO A 190 10.29 -4.97 -8.27
N GLY A 191 9.64 -4.87 -7.11
CA GLY A 191 9.67 -5.96 -6.14
C GLY A 191 8.92 -5.67 -4.83
N ARG A 192 8.69 -6.73 -4.05
CA ARG A 192 8.20 -6.60 -2.66
C ARG A 192 9.30 -6.14 -1.73
N VAL A 193 8.97 -5.25 -0.81
CA VAL A 193 9.90 -4.69 0.18
C VAL A 193 9.24 -4.72 1.55
N TYR A 194 10.05 -4.63 2.59
CA TYR A 194 9.66 -4.90 3.96
C TYR A 194 10.22 -3.83 4.90
N ARG A 195 9.36 -3.22 5.71
CA ARG A 195 9.79 -2.25 6.72
C ARG A 195 9.13 -2.63 8.03
N ARG A 196 9.94 -2.67 9.09
CA ARG A 196 9.39 -2.78 10.44
C ARG A 196 9.03 -1.36 10.80
N ASP A 197 7.76 -1.07 11.03
CA ASP A 197 7.36 0.26 11.47
C ASP A 197 6.42 0.08 12.65
N SER A 198 6.68 0.79 13.75
CA SER A 198 5.77 0.81 14.89
C SER A 198 4.49 1.59 14.56
N ASP A 199 4.53 2.36 13.49
CA ASP A 199 3.38 3.02 12.93
C ASP A 199 2.35 2.01 12.39
N LEU A 200 1.14 2.10 12.95
CA LEU A 200 0.00 1.26 12.57
C LEU A 200 -0.49 1.54 11.14
N THR A 201 0.01 2.60 10.50
CA THR A 201 -0.35 3.06 9.16
C THR A 201 0.43 2.39 8.05
N HIS A 202 1.67 1.98 8.30
CA HIS A 202 2.48 1.36 7.27
C HIS A 202 2.22 -0.15 7.19
N SER A 203 1.95 -0.66 5.97
CA SER A 203 2.02 -2.10 5.76
C SER A 203 3.48 -2.53 5.88
N PRO A 204 3.81 -3.54 6.72
CA PRO A 204 5.18 -4.01 6.87
C PRO A 204 5.70 -4.74 5.61
N MET A 205 4.84 -4.90 4.60
CA MET A 205 5.14 -5.47 3.29
C MET A 205 4.35 -4.72 2.21
N PHE A 206 5.02 -4.20 1.18
CA PHE A 206 4.40 -3.53 0.03
C PHE A 206 5.27 -3.68 -1.24
N HIS A 207 4.77 -3.24 -2.40
CA HIS A 207 5.52 -3.26 -3.65
C HIS A 207 6.15 -1.90 -3.92
N GLN A 208 7.42 -1.93 -4.30
CA GLN A 208 8.15 -0.74 -4.71
C GLN A 208 8.71 -0.97 -6.11
N VAL A 209 8.80 0.11 -6.88
CA VAL A 209 9.54 0.14 -8.15
C VAL A 209 10.54 1.27 -8.04
N GLU A 210 11.81 0.94 -8.26
CA GLU A 210 12.86 1.95 -8.37
C GLU A 210 13.56 1.89 -9.70
N GLY A 211 13.79 3.05 -10.32
CA GLY A 211 14.52 3.17 -11.57
C GLY A 211 15.92 3.68 -11.37
N LEU A 212 16.83 3.26 -12.25
CA LEU A 212 18.21 3.74 -12.34
C LEU A 212 18.56 4.00 -13.80
N VAL A 213 19.14 5.18 -14.06
CA VAL A 213 19.86 5.49 -15.30
C VAL A 213 21.26 5.93 -14.94
N VAL A 214 22.29 5.34 -15.56
CA VAL A 214 23.69 5.79 -15.46
C VAL A 214 24.27 5.86 -16.86
N ASP A 215 24.71 7.05 -17.27
CA ASP A 215 25.33 7.29 -18.58
C ASP A 215 26.19 8.58 -18.51
N LYS A 216 26.79 8.95 -19.62
CA LYS A 216 27.45 10.25 -19.77
C LYS A 216 26.40 11.34 -20.03
N ASP A 217 26.65 12.53 -19.49
CA ASP A 217 25.82 13.72 -19.71
C ASP A 217 24.36 13.61 -19.22
N ILE A 218 24.10 12.77 -18.20
CA ILE A 218 22.79 12.68 -17.53
C ILE A 218 22.64 13.83 -16.52
N SER A 219 21.49 14.49 -16.52
CA SER A 219 21.19 15.66 -15.70
C SER A 219 19.85 15.54 -14.99
N PHE A 220 19.59 16.42 -14.01
CA PHE A 220 18.30 16.43 -13.30
C PHE A 220 17.13 16.76 -14.25
N ALA A 221 17.39 17.50 -15.33
CA ALA A 221 16.39 17.77 -16.36
C ALA A 221 15.89 16.49 -17.04
N ASP A 222 16.77 15.51 -17.26
CA ASP A 222 16.47 14.22 -17.85
C ASP A 222 15.60 13.34 -16.94
N LEU A 223 15.86 13.42 -15.63
CA LEU A 223 15.00 12.84 -14.61
C LEU A 223 13.59 13.45 -14.67
N LYS A 224 13.49 14.79 -14.68
CA LYS A 224 12.19 15.49 -14.77
C LYS A 224 11.40 15.06 -16.01
N GLY A 225 12.05 14.98 -17.17
CA GLY A 225 11.42 14.53 -18.41
C GLY A 225 10.90 13.09 -18.32
N THR A 226 11.72 12.18 -17.79
CA THR A 226 11.38 10.77 -17.60
C THR A 226 10.15 10.61 -16.69
N VAL A 227 10.18 11.23 -15.50
CA VAL A 227 9.10 11.13 -14.52
C VAL A 227 7.81 11.76 -15.05
N THR A 228 7.89 12.93 -15.68
CA THR A 228 6.70 13.62 -16.23
C THR A 228 6.02 12.79 -17.32
N ASP A 229 6.80 12.18 -18.22
CA ASP A 229 6.26 11.32 -19.28
C ASP A 229 5.66 10.02 -18.71
N PHE A 230 6.31 9.43 -17.69
CA PHE A 230 5.78 8.28 -16.97
C PHE A 230 4.42 8.58 -16.34
N ILE A 231 4.29 9.66 -15.54
CA ILE A 231 3.04 10.03 -14.86
C ILE A 231 1.89 10.21 -15.87
N ARG A 232 2.14 10.95 -16.96
CA ARG A 232 1.13 11.18 -18.00
C ARG A 232 0.67 9.89 -18.67
N LYS A 233 1.61 8.99 -18.98
CA LYS A 233 1.29 7.68 -19.58
C LYS A 233 0.61 6.74 -18.59
N PHE A 234 1.02 6.76 -17.33
CA PHE A 234 0.48 5.90 -16.31
C PHE A 234 -0.98 6.24 -16.00
N PHE A 235 -1.32 7.52 -15.83
CA PHE A 235 -2.68 7.97 -15.54
C PHE A 235 -3.55 8.27 -16.78
N GLU A 236 -2.98 8.22 -17.99
CA GLU A 236 -3.64 8.58 -19.26
C GLU A 236 -4.26 9.99 -19.26
N LYS A 237 -3.68 10.89 -18.46
CA LYS A 237 -4.16 12.26 -18.25
C LYS A 237 -2.97 13.22 -18.38
N ASP A 238 -3.22 14.42 -18.91
CA ASP A 238 -2.23 15.50 -18.91
C ASP A 238 -2.23 16.19 -17.54
N LEU A 239 -1.66 15.50 -16.55
CA LEU A 239 -1.54 15.99 -15.18
C LEU A 239 -0.36 16.95 -15.07
N ALA A 240 -0.55 18.02 -14.32
CA ALA A 240 0.59 18.84 -13.90
C ALA A 240 1.47 18.04 -12.92
N VAL A 241 2.79 18.17 -13.07
CA VAL A 241 3.80 17.53 -12.21
C VAL A 241 4.70 18.61 -11.65
N ARG A 242 4.93 18.59 -10.33
CA ARG A 242 5.85 19.49 -9.65
C ARG A 242 6.87 18.69 -8.84
N PHE A 243 8.05 19.28 -8.67
CA PHE A 243 9.16 18.68 -7.94
C PHE A 243 9.47 19.55 -6.72
N ARG A 244 9.63 18.94 -5.56
CA ARG A 244 9.99 19.59 -4.29
C ARG A 244 11.34 19.06 -3.81
N PRO A 245 12.18 19.88 -3.17
CA PRO A 245 13.37 19.36 -2.50
C PRO A 245 12.98 18.36 -1.40
N SER A 246 13.74 17.29 -1.29
CA SER A 246 13.69 16.29 -0.21
C SER A 246 15.09 15.69 -0.08
N TYR A 247 15.35 14.88 0.94
CA TYR A 247 16.67 14.28 1.17
C TYR A 247 16.59 12.75 1.16
N PHE A 248 17.39 12.11 0.28
CA PHE A 248 17.59 10.67 0.26
C PHE A 248 19.10 10.36 0.26
N PRO A 249 19.63 9.51 1.16
CA PRO A 249 21.08 9.26 1.27
C PRO A 249 21.79 8.78 0.00
N PHE A 250 21.06 8.19 -0.94
CA PHE A 250 21.56 7.62 -2.18
C PHE A 250 21.38 8.53 -3.41
N THR A 251 20.71 9.68 -3.27
CA THR A 251 20.59 10.68 -4.35
C THR A 251 20.95 12.09 -3.89
N GLU A 252 21.52 12.90 -4.78
CA GLU A 252 21.93 14.27 -4.51
C GLU A 252 22.20 15.06 -5.83
N PRO A 253 21.43 16.12 -6.17
CA PRO A 253 20.29 16.66 -5.43
C PRO A 253 19.10 15.69 -5.45
N SER A 254 18.42 15.64 -4.31
CA SER A 254 17.22 14.85 -4.08
C SER A 254 15.94 15.69 -4.26
N ALA A 255 14.83 15.01 -4.52
CA ALA A 255 13.54 15.61 -4.78
C ALA A 255 12.39 14.64 -4.56
N GLU A 256 11.27 15.15 -4.07
CA GLU A 256 9.97 14.49 -4.15
C GLU A 256 9.16 15.03 -5.33
N VAL A 257 8.22 14.23 -5.79
CA VAL A 257 7.38 14.53 -6.94
C VAL A 257 5.92 14.47 -6.52
N ASP A 258 5.23 15.59 -6.75
CA ASP A 258 3.78 15.64 -6.62
C ASP A 258 3.12 15.74 -7.99
N VAL A 259 1.94 15.15 -8.09
CA VAL A 259 1.09 15.24 -9.27
C VAL A 259 -0.22 15.93 -8.91
N GLN A 260 -0.77 16.67 -9.88
CA GLN A 260 -2.12 17.21 -9.77
C GLN A 260 -3.08 16.08 -9.41
N CYS A 261 -3.93 16.32 -8.41
CA CYS A 261 -4.84 15.32 -7.90
C CYS A 261 -5.71 14.76 -9.04
N VAL A 262 -5.63 13.45 -9.23
CA VAL A 262 -6.27 12.73 -10.35
C VAL A 262 -7.80 12.74 -10.27
N HIS A 263 -8.35 13.04 -9.09
CA HIS A 263 -9.79 13.06 -8.80
C HIS A 263 -10.40 14.45 -9.02
N CYS A 264 -9.83 15.48 -8.40
CA CYS A 264 -10.39 16.84 -8.44
C CYS A 264 -9.74 17.72 -9.51
N MET A 265 -8.74 17.21 -10.24
CA MET A 265 -8.01 17.97 -11.26
C MET A 265 -7.47 19.31 -10.73
N GLY A 266 -7.03 19.33 -9.45
CA GLY A 266 -6.49 20.52 -8.79
C GLY A 266 -7.51 21.39 -8.04
N ASP A 267 -8.81 21.07 -8.08
CA ASP A 267 -9.84 21.85 -7.36
C ASP A 267 -9.85 21.67 -5.82
N GLY A 268 -9.06 20.72 -5.30
CA GLY A 268 -9.06 20.30 -3.89
C GLY A 268 -10.17 19.29 -3.54
N CYS A 269 -9.81 18.13 -2.98
CA CYS A 269 -10.77 17.15 -2.44
C CYS A 269 -10.15 16.37 -1.26
N ARG A 270 -10.96 15.54 -0.60
CA ARG A 270 -10.51 14.73 0.55
C ARG A 270 -9.28 13.86 0.25
N VAL A 271 -9.15 13.32 -0.96
CA VAL A 271 -8.04 12.41 -1.33
C VAL A 271 -6.69 13.12 -1.33
N CYS A 272 -6.66 14.42 -1.66
CA CYS A 272 -5.44 15.23 -1.65
C CYS A 272 -5.37 16.17 -0.45
N SER A 273 -6.06 15.85 0.65
CA SER A 273 -6.15 16.72 1.83
C SER A 273 -6.55 18.15 1.48
N HIS A 274 -7.40 18.31 0.45
CA HIS A 274 -7.86 19.58 -0.11
C HIS A 274 -6.78 20.47 -0.76
N THR A 275 -5.54 20.00 -0.89
CA THR A 275 -4.42 20.76 -1.48
C THR A 275 -4.47 20.82 -3.02
N GLY A 276 -5.16 19.86 -3.65
CA GLY A 276 -5.15 19.69 -5.10
C GLY A 276 -3.92 18.93 -5.64
N TRP A 277 -2.98 18.51 -4.79
CA TRP A 277 -1.73 17.84 -5.14
C TRP A 277 -1.54 16.53 -4.35
N LEU A 278 -0.83 15.57 -4.94
CA LEU A 278 -0.55 14.26 -4.34
C LEU A 278 0.92 13.91 -4.54
N GLU A 279 1.64 13.70 -3.45
CA GLU A 279 3.00 13.15 -3.45
C GLU A 279 2.96 11.68 -3.91
N VAL A 280 3.86 11.30 -4.82
CA VAL A 280 3.82 9.97 -5.46
C VAL A 280 5.16 9.26 -5.55
N MET A 281 6.29 9.97 -5.45
CA MET A 281 7.62 9.36 -5.56
C MET A 281 8.75 10.26 -5.04
N GLY A 282 9.83 9.62 -4.57
CA GLY A 282 11.14 10.25 -4.36
C GLY A 282 12.07 10.02 -5.57
N CYS A 283 12.97 10.95 -5.85
CA CYS A 283 13.93 10.87 -6.95
C CYS A 283 15.13 11.80 -6.76
N GLY A 284 16.18 11.61 -7.55
CA GLY A 284 17.31 12.54 -7.57
C GLY A 284 18.44 12.05 -8.47
N LEU A 285 19.55 12.81 -8.51
CA LEU A 285 20.76 12.32 -9.18
C LEU A 285 21.46 11.29 -8.28
N VAL A 286 22.00 10.21 -8.84
CA VAL A 286 22.69 9.19 -8.02
C VAL A 286 23.88 9.81 -7.31
N HIS A 287 23.96 9.62 -5.99
CA HIS A 287 25.02 10.21 -5.19
C HIS A 287 26.40 9.67 -5.65
N PRO A 288 27.44 10.51 -5.78
CA PRO A 288 28.78 10.09 -6.25
C PRO A 288 29.36 8.89 -5.49
N ASN A 289 29.25 8.87 -4.16
CA ASN A 289 29.67 7.73 -3.33
C ASN A 289 29.02 6.41 -3.74
N VAL A 290 27.74 6.41 -4.15
CA VAL A 290 27.03 5.20 -4.57
C VAL A 290 27.61 4.68 -5.90
N LEU A 291 27.94 5.57 -6.83
CA LEU A 291 28.63 5.21 -8.07
C LEU A 291 30.01 4.61 -7.77
N GLU A 292 30.78 5.26 -6.91
CA GLU A 292 32.14 4.84 -6.56
C GLU A 292 32.19 3.50 -5.82
N MET A 293 31.28 3.29 -4.86
CA MET A 293 31.11 2.01 -4.17
C MET A 293 30.70 0.89 -5.13
N SER A 294 29.99 1.22 -6.20
CA SER A 294 29.62 0.28 -7.26
C SER A 294 30.68 0.15 -8.38
N GLY A 295 31.86 0.76 -8.21
CA GLY A 295 32.97 0.69 -9.17
C GLY A 295 32.82 1.58 -10.41
N ILE A 296 31.93 2.57 -10.39
CA ILE A 296 31.70 3.54 -11.47
C ILE A 296 32.37 4.88 -11.15
N ASP A 297 33.12 5.41 -12.10
CA ASP A 297 33.82 6.70 -11.99
C ASP A 297 32.83 7.88 -12.06
N SER A 298 32.61 8.52 -10.92
CA SER A 298 31.66 9.62 -10.69
C SER A 298 32.05 10.95 -11.37
N GLU A 299 33.30 11.07 -11.81
CA GLU A 299 33.78 12.22 -12.60
C GLU A 299 33.47 12.05 -14.11
N VAL A 300 33.27 10.81 -14.57
CA VAL A 300 32.97 10.49 -15.97
C VAL A 300 31.48 10.25 -16.19
N TYR A 301 30.83 9.59 -15.24
CA TYR A 301 29.43 9.16 -15.35
C TYR A 301 28.58 9.87 -14.30
N SER A 302 27.34 10.19 -14.70
CA SER A 302 26.29 10.62 -13.79
C SER A 302 25.06 9.75 -14.00
N GLY A 303 24.12 9.83 -13.07
CA GLY A 303 22.90 9.05 -13.17
C GLY A 303 21.78 9.70 -12.41
N PHE A 304 20.55 9.24 -12.65
CA PHE A 304 19.42 9.54 -11.78
C PHE A 304 18.74 8.26 -11.32
N ALA A 305 18.13 8.34 -10.14
CA ALA A 305 17.28 7.31 -9.59
C ALA A 305 15.93 7.90 -9.19
N PHE A 306 14.90 7.06 -9.17
CA PHE A 306 13.56 7.39 -8.69
C PHE A 306 12.92 6.17 -8.05
N GLY A 307 11.98 6.37 -7.14
CA GLY A 307 11.34 5.28 -6.39
C GLY A 307 9.93 5.62 -5.96
N PHE A 308 9.00 4.67 -6.14
CA PHE A 308 7.62 4.82 -5.72
C PHE A 308 6.96 3.51 -5.31
N GLY A 309 5.94 3.62 -4.45
CA GLY A 309 5.09 2.50 -4.06
C GLY A 309 4.11 2.13 -5.18
N GLY A 310 4.20 0.89 -5.68
CA GLY A 310 3.27 0.38 -6.70
C GLY A 310 1.83 0.35 -6.21
N ASP A 311 1.63 0.05 -4.93
CA ASP A 311 0.32 0.00 -4.28
C ASP A 311 -0.36 1.38 -4.24
N ARG A 312 0.38 2.44 -3.84
CA ARG A 312 -0.13 3.84 -3.81
C ARG A 312 -0.55 4.30 -5.21
N LEU A 313 0.25 3.99 -6.23
CA LEU A 313 -0.11 4.32 -7.62
C LEU A 313 -1.33 3.54 -8.12
N ALA A 314 -1.47 2.26 -7.75
CA ALA A 314 -2.66 1.47 -8.07
C ALA A 314 -3.92 2.07 -7.44
N MET A 315 -3.84 2.52 -6.18
CA MET A 315 -4.96 3.16 -5.50
C MET A 315 -5.43 4.42 -6.22
N LEU A 316 -4.48 5.29 -6.59
CA LEU A 316 -4.78 6.51 -7.34
C LEU A 316 -5.39 6.20 -8.72
N LEU A 317 -4.90 5.16 -9.40
CA LEU A 317 -5.40 4.75 -10.72
C LEU A 317 -6.81 4.16 -10.67
N TYR A 318 -7.12 3.36 -9.66
CA TYR A 318 -8.39 2.63 -9.53
C TYR A 318 -9.41 3.29 -8.60
N GLU A 319 -9.14 4.53 -8.17
CA GLU A 319 -10.01 5.32 -7.31
C GLU A 319 -10.37 4.61 -6.00
N VAL A 320 -9.36 4.04 -5.34
CA VAL A 320 -9.51 3.43 -4.02
C VAL A 320 -9.39 4.53 -2.96
N ASP A 321 -10.53 4.89 -2.37
CA ASP A 321 -10.75 6.12 -1.58
C ASP A 321 -10.12 6.15 -0.17
N ASP A 322 -9.56 5.03 0.30
CA ASP A 322 -9.04 4.95 1.66
C ASP A 322 -7.74 4.16 1.74
N LEU A 323 -6.64 4.90 1.89
CA LEU A 323 -5.36 4.35 2.33
C LEU A 323 -5.46 3.87 3.77
N ARG A 324 -6.51 4.18 4.57
CA ARG A 324 -6.78 3.71 5.95
C ARG A 324 -7.52 2.36 6.08
N LEU A 325 -7.57 1.64 4.97
CA LEU A 325 -7.28 0.20 5.00
C LEU A 325 -5.79 -0.09 5.36
N PHE A 326 -4.96 0.95 5.56
CA PHE A 326 -3.51 1.08 5.89
C PHE A 326 -3.07 2.56 6.34
N PHE A 327 -3.74 3.15 7.36
CA PHE A 327 -3.72 4.49 8.07
C PHE A 327 -2.96 5.82 7.62
N GLU A 328 -2.95 6.88 8.50
CA GLU A 328 -2.37 8.29 8.49
C GLU A 328 -1.52 8.66 9.78
N ASN A 329 -0.54 9.60 9.71
CA ASN A 329 0.51 9.95 10.73
C ASN A 329 0.44 11.35 11.41
N ASP A 330 1.32 11.63 12.41
CA ASP A 330 1.45 12.83 13.28
C ASP A 330 2.70 13.71 12.94
N ASP A 331 2.52 15.02 12.70
CA ASP A 331 3.61 15.96 12.36
C ASP A 331 3.77 17.17 13.31
N MET A 332 4.68 18.08 12.93
CA MET A 332 5.01 19.31 13.67
C MET A 332 3.95 20.39 13.48
N LYS A 333 3.26 20.76 14.57
CA LYS A 333 2.19 21.78 14.54
C LYS A 333 2.65 23.17 14.95
N PHE A 334 2.23 24.20 14.22
CA PHE A 334 2.45 25.61 14.59
C PHE A 334 1.25 26.52 14.30
N SER A 335 1.17 27.66 15.00
CA SER A 335 0.18 28.72 14.76
C SER A 335 0.64 29.67 13.65
N GLU A 336 -0.17 29.86 12.60
CA GLU A 336 0.14 30.83 11.53
C GLU A 336 0.24 32.26 12.07
N ALA A 337 -0.68 32.67 12.93
CA ALA A 337 -0.67 34.00 13.54
C ALA A 337 0.61 34.25 14.33
N TRP A 338 1.08 33.25 15.09
CA TRP A 338 2.32 33.36 15.85
C TRP A 338 3.54 33.45 14.93
N LEU A 339 3.58 32.68 13.84
CA LEU A 339 4.63 32.81 12.81
C LEU A 339 4.64 34.22 12.20
N ARG A 340 3.47 34.79 11.92
CA ARG A 340 3.32 36.14 11.35
C ARG A 340 3.75 37.26 12.29
N GLU A 341 3.85 37.03 13.60
CA GLU A 341 4.47 38.00 14.51
C GLU A 341 5.98 38.15 14.24
N TRP A 342 6.63 37.09 13.77
CA TRP A 342 8.07 37.06 13.47
C TRP A 342 8.36 37.52 12.05
N VAL A 343 7.55 37.06 11.09
CA VAL A 343 7.69 37.40 9.68
C VAL A 343 6.33 37.39 9.00
N ASN A 344 5.91 38.54 8.46
CA ASN A 344 4.58 38.69 7.85
C ASN A 344 4.70 39.01 6.35
N PRO A 345 4.84 38.00 5.48
CA PRO A 345 4.82 38.22 4.04
C PRO A 345 3.43 38.70 3.59
N ASP A 346 3.42 39.56 2.58
CA ASP A 346 2.19 40.04 1.92
C ASP A 346 1.60 38.96 0.99
N LEU A 347 1.32 37.80 1.59
CA LEU A 347 0.78 36.60 0.98
C LEU A 347 -0.48 36.18 1.73
N ALA A 348 -1.48 35.73 0.98
CA ALA A 348 -2.63 35.05 1.56
C ALA A 348 -2.17 33.75 2.26
N ARG A 349 -2.98 33.26 3.20
CA ARG A 349 -2.72 31.99 3.93
C ARG A 349 -2.36 30.86 2.97
N GLU A 350 -3.19 30.61 1.97
CA GLU A 350 -3.00 29.54 0.98
C GLU A 350 -1.65 29.66 0.25
N ASP A 351 -1.27 30.87 -0.17
CA ASP A 351 0.00 31.11 -0.86
C ASP A 351 1.22 30.90 0.07
N LEU A 352 1.11 31.29 1.34
CA LEU A 352 2.16 31.08 2.35
C LEU A 352 2.38 29.58 2.60
N LEU A 353 1.29 28.83 2.80
CA LEU A 353 1.37 27.39 3.04
C LEU A 353 1.92 26.65 1.82
N GLN A 354 1.46 27.03 0.62
CA GLN A 354 2.02 26.48 -0.61
C GLN A 354 3.52 26.80 -0.76
N GLN A 355 3.95 28.01 -0.40
CA GLN A 355 5.36 28.40 -0.46
C GLN A 355 6.23 27.58 0.49
N LEU A 356 5.75 27.29 1.71
CA LEU A 356 6.43 26.41 2.67
C LEU A 356 6.62 25.01 2.09
N THR A 357 5.54 24.40 1.56
CA THR A 357 5.60 23.08 0.92
C THR A 357 6.59 23.06 -0.25
N MET A 358 6.56 24.08 -1.10
CA MET A 358 7.49 24.19 -2.24
C MET A 358 8.95 24.41 -1.84
N ALA A 359 9.19 24.82 -0.59
CA ALA A 359 10.52 25.00 -0.02
C ALA A 359 11.03 23.76 0.74
N GLY A 360 10.34 22.62 0.65
CA GLY A 360 10.72 21.38 1.34
C GLY A 360 10.24 21.28 2.79
N LEU A 361 9.19 22.04 3.15
CA LEU A 361 8.51 21.99 4.45
C LEU A 361 7.04 21.64 4.17
N GLU A 362 6.76 20.34 3.95
CA GLU A 362 5.44 19.89 3.48
C GLU A 362 4.36 20.23 4.50
N VAL A 363 3.19 20.68 4.02
CA VAL A 363 2.08 21.04 4.91
C VAL A 363 1.04 19.92 4.81
N ASP A 364 0.96 19.11 5.86
CA ASP A 364 0.17 17.87 5.88
C ASP A 364 -1.28 18.15 6.31
N GLY A 365 -1.46 19.15 7.17
CA GLY A 365 -2.74 19.48 7.77
C GLY A 365 -2.89 20.97 8.06
N VAL A 366 -4.12 21.47 7.97
CA VAL A 366 -4.48 22.83 8.38
C VAL A 366 -5.81 22.80 9.11
N GLU A 367 -5.79 23.11 10.40
CA GLU A 367 -6.96 23.07 11.26
C GLU A 367 -7.27 24.45 11.83
N PRO A 368 -8.52 24.93 11.79
CA PRO A 368 -8.91 26.14 12.52
C PRO A 368 -8.66 25.97 14.02
N VAL A 369 -8.11 26.99 14.68
CA VAL A 369 -7.82 26.91 16.11
C VAL A 369 -9.08 26.86 16.99
N ALA A 370 -10.22 27.26 16.43
CA ALA A 370 -11.52 27.31 17.08
C ALA A 370 -12.66 27.08 16.07
N GLU A 371 -13.77 26.55 16.54
CA GLU A 371 -14.99 26.50 15.75
C GLU A 371 -15.58 27.89 15.51
N THR A 372 -16.31 28.05 14.40
CA THR A 372 -16.90 29.35 14.05
C THR A 372 -18.13 29.66 14.88
N PHE A 373 -18.13 30.82 15.54
CA PHE A 373 -19.27 31.34 16.28
C PHE A 373 -19.40 32.86 16.12
N SER A 374 -20.57 33.41 16.48
CA SER A 374 -20.84 34.84 16.35
C SER A 374 -21.69 35.40 17.49
N GLY A 375 -21.48 36.68 17.83
CA GLY A 375 -22.27 37.38 18.83
C GLY A 375 -21.84 37.16 20.28
N VAL A 376 -20.66 36.57 20.50
CA VAL A 376 -20.01 36.40 21.80
C VAL A 376 -19.08 37.58 22.07
N VAL A 377 -19.17 38.19 23.25
CA VAL A 377 -18.36 39.35 23.64
C VAL A 377 -17.69 39.12 24.99
N VAL A 378 -16.64 39.87 25.28
CA VAL A 378 -16.02 39.90 26.61
C VAL A 378 -16.99 40.58 27.59
N GLY A 379 -17.46 39.85 28.61
CA GLY A 379 -18.44 40.33 29.60
C GLY A 379 -17.87 40.37 31.02
N LEU A 380 -18.35 41.29 31.86
CA LEU A 380 -18.00 41.41 33.27
C LEU A 380 -19.18 41.06 34.18
N VAL A 381 -18.99 40.12 35.10
CA VAL A 381 -20.00 39.76 36.11
C VAL A 381 -19.99 40.82 37.23
N GLU A 382 -20.89 41.80 37.20
CA GLU A 382 -20.97 42.87 38.20
C GLU A 382 -21.61 42.41 39.53
N SER A 383 -22.51 41.42 39.50
CA SER A 383 -23.09 40.78 40.69
C SER A 383 -23.43 39.31 40.43
N CYS A 384 -23.36 38.49 41.48
CA CYS A 384 -23.70 37.07 41.47
C CYS A 384 -24.43 36.72 42.77
N GLU A 385 -25.71 36.35 42.69
CA GLU A 385 -26.56 35.98 43.82
C GLU A 385 -27.10 34.55 43.65
N LYS A 386 -27.47 33.87 44.74
CA LYS A 386 -28.10 32.54 44.61
C LYS A 386 -29.47 32.66 43.94
N HIS A 387 -29.78 31.72 43.04
CA HIS A 387 -31.10 31.66 42.43
C HIS A 387 -32.17 31.36 43.49
N PRO A 388 -33.31 32.09 43.52
CA PRO A 388 -34.32 31.98 44.59
C PRO A 388 -34.95 30.60 44.71
N ASP A 389 -35.08 29.89 43.58
CA ASP A 389 -35.77 28.59 43.50
C ASP A 389 -34.87 27.43 43.02
N ALA A 390 -33.53 27.57 43.06
CA ALA A 390 -32.61 26.51 42.61
C ALA A 390 -31.21 26.59 43.26
N ASP A 391 -30.84 25.58 44.04
CA ASP A 391 -29.58 25.55 44.82
C ASP A 391 -28.30 25.52 43.97
N LYS A 392 -28.39 25.01 42.73
CA LYS A 392 -27.25 24.86 41.80
C LYS A 392 -27.15 25.99 40.77
N LEU A 393 -27.99 27.02 40.85
CA LEU A 393 -27.99 28.12 39.89
C LEU A 393 -27.70 29.45 40.60
N SER A 394 -27.01 30.33 39.87
CA SER A 394 -26.70 31.69 40.27
C SER A 394 -27.39 32.68 39.33
N LEU A 395 -27.95 33.75 39.91
CA LEU A 395 -28.49 34.89 39.20
C LEU A 395 -27.40 35.97 39.09
N CYS A 396 -26.92 36.21 37.87
CA CYS A 396 -25.82 37.12 37.61
C CYS A 396 -26.30 38.38 36.88
N SER A 397 -25.70 39.53 37.19
CA SER A 397 -25.78 40.74 36.35
C SER A 397 -24.48 40.90 35.59
N VAL A 398 -24.55 40.87 34.26
CA VAL A 398 -23.41 40.84 33.35
C VAL A 398 -23.40 42.11 32.52
N PHE A 399 -22.29 42.84 32.55
CA PHE A 399 -22.08 44.05 31.75
C PHE A 399 -21.33 43.68 30.47
N ASP A 400 -21.90 44.02 29.31
CA ASP A 400 -21.34 43.70 27.98
C ASP A 400 -20.56 44.86 27.35
N GLY A 401 -20.19 45.87 28.14
CA GLY A 401 -19.56 47.10 27.68
C GLY A 401 -20.56 48.22 27.33
N LYS A 402 -21.85 47.91 27.16
CA LYS A 402 -22.90 48.89 26.86
C LYS A 402 -24.06 48.83 27.85
N GLU A 403 -24.59 47.64 28.09
CA GLU A 403 -25.80 47.41 28.88
C GLU A 403 -25.58 46.28 29.91
N ARG A 404 -26.47 46.25 30.91
CA ARG A 404 -26.50 45.23 31.95
C ARG A 404 -27.56 44.19 31.63
N HIS A 405 -27.16 42.93 31.63
CA HIS A 405 -28.02 41.80 31.32
C HIS A 405 -28.15 40.87 32.50
N GLN A 406 -29.36 40.37 32.74
CA GLN A 406 -29.60 39.33 33.74
C GLN A 406 -29.35 37.96 33.10
N VAL A 407 -28.41 37.20 33.65
CA VAL A 407 -28.00 35.88 33.13
C VAL A 407 -28.01 34.86 34.24
N ILE A 408 -28.63 33.71 34.01
CA ILE A 408 -28.63 32.59 34.95
C ILE A 408 -27.47 31.67 34.57
N CYS A 409 -26.57 31.40 35.53
CA CYS A 409 -25.39 30.56 35.32
C CYS A 409 -25.36 29.43 36.34
N GLY A 410 -25.05 28.21 35.90
CA GLY A 410 -24.90 27.04 36.77
C GLY A 410 -23.45 26.66 37.08
N ALA A 411 -22.47 27.35 36.48
CA ALA A 411 -21.07 27.00 36.63
C ALA A 411 -20.56 27.30 38.06
N PRO A 412 -19.78 26.39 38.65
CA PRO A 412 -19.34 26.52 40.04
C PRO A 412 -18.39 27.70 40.29
N ASN A 413 -17.68 28.16 39.25
CA ASN A 413 -16.68 29.23 39.34
C ASN A 413 -17.24 30.65 39.11
N VAL A 414 -18.55 30.80 38.81
CA VAL A 414 -19.17 32.11 38.55
C VAL A 414 -19.18 32.99 39.81
N ARG A 415 -18.55 34.16 39.74
CA ARG A 415 -18.40 35.09 40.86
C ARG A 415 -18.39 36.54 40.41
N LYS A 416 -18.73 37.46 41.33
CA LYS A 416 -18.61 38.90 41.10
C LYS A 416 -17.17 39.28 40.77
N GLY A 417 -16.99 40.12 39.75
CA GLY A 417 -15.70 40.60 39.27
C GLY A 417 -15.10 39.76 38.14
N LEU A 418 -15.69 38.61 37.81
CA LEU A 418 -15.16 37.73 36.77
C LEU A 418 -15.37 38.32 35.37
N VAL A 419 -14.29 38.42 34.59
CA VAL A 419 -14.33 38.69 33.15
C VAL A 419 -14.42 37.35 32.42
N THR A 420 -15.38 37.20 31.52
CA THR A 420 -15.70 35.91 30.88
C THR A 420 -16.32 36.10 29.49
N ALA A 421 -16.48 35.02 28.73
CA ALA A 421 -17.14 35.04 27.43
C ALA A 421 -18.68 35.05 27.59
N TYR A 422 -19.33 36.10 27.09
CA TYR A 422 -20.77 36.30 27.17
C TYR A 422 -21.43 36.19 25.79
N ALA A 423 -22.23 35.15 25.59
CA ALA A 423 -23.05 34.97 24.39
C ALA A 423 -24.39 35.70 24.54
N LYS A 424 -24.57 36.74 23.72
CA LYS A 424 -25.78 37.58 23.71
C LYS A 424 -26.98 36.84 23.12
N VAL A 425 -28.20 37.29 23.43
CA VAL A 425 -29.39 36.84 22.68
C VAL A 425 -29.18 37.14 21.19
N GLY A 426 -29.34 36.10 20.36
CA GLY A 426 -29.08 36.15 18.92
C GLY A 426 -27.71 35.62 18.50
N ALA A 427 -26.78 35.40 19.45
CA ALA A 427 -25.52 34.71 19.19
C ALA A 427 -25.76 33.30 18.65
N VAL A 428 -24.84 32.81 17.82
CA VAL A 428 -24.83 31.45 17.28
C VAL A 428 -23.50 30.83 17.68
N LEU A 429 -23.58 29.81 18.51
CA LEU A 429 -22.45 29.00 18.98
C LEU A 429 -22.21 27.81 18.03
N PRO A 430 -21.13 27.03 18.23
CA PRO A 430 -20.92 25.73 17.58
C PRO A 430 -22.18 24.85 17.50
N ASP A 431 -22.21 23.93 16.54
CA ASP A 431 -23.39 23.11 16.21
C ASP A 431 -24.66 23.92 15.84
N ASN A 432 -24.48 25.16 15.37
CA ASN A 432 -25.56 26.09 15.03
C ASN A 432 -26.50 26.36 16.23
N PHE A 433 -25.96 26.35 17.45
CA PHE A 433 -26.72 26.57 18.67
C PHE A 433 -27.02 28.06 18.89
N LYS A 434 -28.26 28.46 18.60
CA LYS A 434 -28.69 29.87 18.68
C LYS A 434 -29.19 30.26 20.08
N ILE A 435 -28.54 31.27 20.68
CA ILE A 435 -28.92 31.83 21.98
C ILE A 435 -30.23 32.60 21.87
N LYS A 436 -31.20 32.23 22.72
CA LYS A 436 -32.52 32.85 22.82
C LYS A 436 -32.76 33.31 24.25
N LYS A 437 -33.68 34.27 24.42
CA LYS A 437 -34.21 34.61 25.74
C LYS A 437 -34.86 33.36 26.36
N ALA A 438 -34.44 33.01 27.56
CA ALA A 438 -34.93 31.84 28.28
C ALA A 438 -35.56 32.22 29.62
N LYS A 439 -36.33 31.29 30.20
CA LYS A 439 -36.84 31.41 31.56
C LYS A 439 -36.51 30.11 32.30
N LEU A 440 -35.50 30.15 33.17
CA LEU A 440 -35.04 29.00 33.94
C LEU A 440 -35.62 29.10 35.34
N ARG A 441 -36.38 28.08 35.77
CA ARG A 441 -36.96 27.98 37.13
C ARG A 441 -37.72 29.24 37.57
N GLY A 442 -38.38 29.94 36.65
CA GLY A 442 -39.22 31.10 36.94
C GLY A 442 -38.55 32.47 36.76
N VAL A 443 -37.23 32.52 36.57
CA VAL A 443 -36.46 33.76 36.38
C VAL A 443 -35.98 33.87 34.92
N GLU A 444 -36.01 35.07 34.35
CA GLU A 444 -35.57 35.30 32.96
C GLU A 444 -34.03 35.29 32.83
N SER A 445 -33.51 34.76 31.72
CA SER A 445 -32.09 34.83 31.36
C SER A 445 -31.95 35.41 29.95
N PHE A 446 -31.09 36.41 29.80
CA PHE A 446 -30.89 37.20 28.58
C PHE A 446 -29.56 36.89 27.88
N GLY A 447 -29.12 35.64 27.94
CA GLY A 447 -27.90 35.18 27.29
C GLY A 447 -27.32 33.99 28.03
N MET A 448 -26.04 33.71 27.77
CA MET A 448 -25.30 32.61 28.36
C MET A 448 -23.85 33.02 28.62
N LEU A 449 -23.28 32.57 29.73
CA LEU A 449 -21.84 32.64 29.98
C LEU A 449 -21.23 31.32 29.52
N CYS A 450 -20.20 31.35 28.69
CA CYS A 450 -19.72 30.17 28.00
C CYS A 450 -18.46 29.59 28.65
N SER A 451 -18.39 28.26 28.66
CA SER A 451 -17.18 27.46 28.86
C SER A 451 -16.29 27.43 27.61
N ALA A 452 -15.09 26.85 27.71
CA ALA A 452 -14.22 26.61 26.56
C ALA A 452 -14.86 25.59 25.59
N ALA A 453 -15.46 24.52 26.11
CA ALA A 453 -16.15 23.50 25.32
C ALA A 453 -17.33 24.07 24.50
N GLU A 454 -18.15 24.92 25.11
CA GLU A 454 -19.29 25.55 24.41
C GLU A 454 -18.86 26.52 23.29
N LEU A 455 -17.59 26.93 23.26
CA LEU A 455 -17.02 27.79 22.21
C LEU A 455 -16.13 27.01 21.24
N GLY A 456 -15.98 25.70 21.40
CA GLY A 456 -15.10 24.88 20.57
C GLY A 456 -13.61 25.21 20.77
N LEU A 457 -13.21 25.57 22.00
CA LEU A 457 -11.82 25.92 22.35
C LEU A 457 -11.08 24.81 23.13
N GLY A 458 -11.75 23.70 23.45
CA GLY A 458 -11.20 22.53 24.16
C GLY A 458 -12.27 21.77 24.93
N ASP A 459 -11.91 20.66 25.59
CA ASP A 459 -12.87 19.76 26.27
C ASP A 459 -13.28 20.19 27.69
N ASP A 460 -12.74 21.31 28.18
CA ASP A 460 -13.03 21.80 29.52
C ASP A 460 -14.48 22.29 29.64
N HIS A 461 -15.24 21.58 30.48
CA HIS A 461 -16.63 21.84 30.83
C HIS A 461 -16.83 22.03 32.35
N ASP A 462 -15.75 22.12 33.13
CA ASP A 462 -15.82 22.23 34.60
C ASP A 462 -16.32 23.61 35.06
N GLY A 463 -16.23 24.63 34.20
CA GLY A 463 -16.68 25.98 34.50
C GLY A 463 -16.79 26.91 33.29
N ILE A 464 -17.18 28.18 33.54
CA ILE A 464 -17.16 29.23 32.52
C ILE A 464 -15.74 29.72 32.27
N LEU A 465 -15.44 30.12 31.03
CA LEU A 465 -14.11 30.54 30.63
C LEU A 465 -13.70 31.82 31.36
N GLU A 466 -12.65 31.73 32.18
CA GLU A 466 -12.10 32.88 32.90
C GLU A 466 -11.10 33.61 31.99
N LEU A 467 -11.39 34.88 31.72
CA LEU A 467 -10.59 35.71 30.83
C LEU A 467 -9.68 36.67 31.62
N PRO A 468 -8.49 37.00 31.09
CA PRO A 468 -7.63 38.00 31.70
C PRO A 468 -8.31 39.38 31.79
N GLU A 469 -8.10 40.10 32.89
CA GLU A 469 -8.65 41.46 33.07
C GLU A 469 -8.15 42.47 32.02
N ALA A 470 -7.06 42.16 31.32
CA ALA A 470 -6.52 42.99 30.24
C ALA A 470 -7.42 43.07 29.00
N LEU A 471 -8.37 42.13 28.82
CA LEU A 471 -9.29 42.16 27.69
C LEU A 471 -10.39 43.21 27.90
N SER A 472 -10.62 44.02 26.86
CA SER A 472 -11.60 45.10 26.92
C SER A 472 -13.03 44.56 26.93
N VAL A 473 -13.76 44.80 28.02
CA VAL A 473 -15.19 44.43 28.15
C VAL A 473 -16.00 45.05 27.01
N GLY A 474 -16.77 44.22 26.31
CA GLY A 474 -17.58 44.56 25.15
C GLY A 474 -16.91 44.38 23.79
N ALA A 475 -15.62 44.04 23.75
CA ALA A 475 -14.96 43.60 22.53
C ALA A 475 -15.56 42.27 22.03
N ASP A 476 -15.56 42.09 20.71
CA ASP A 476 -15.88 40.81 20.09
C ASP A 476 -14.86 39.75 20.54
N PHE A 477 -15.34 38.66 21.14
CA PHE A 477 -14.45 37.69 21.76
C PHE A 477 -13.58 36.97 20.71
N PHE A 478 -14.14 36.67 19.54
CA PHE A 478 -13.43 36.01 18.45
C PHE A 478 -12.20 36.80 17.99
N THR A 479 -12.38 38.11 17.81
CA THR A 479 -11.29 39.03 17.44
C THR A 479 -10.34 39.31 18.61
N ALA A 480 -10.87 39.60 19.79
CA ALA A 480 -10.08 40.00 20.96
C ALA A 480 -9.18 38.89 21.48
N TYR A 481 -9.55 37.63 21.25
CA TYR A 481 -8.79 36.44 21.64
C TYR A 481 -8.01 35.83 20.47
N ALA A 482 -7.92 36.52 19.32
CA ALA A 482 -7.19 36.11 18.12
C ALA A 482 -7.52 34.66 17.67
N LEU A 483 -8.82 34.37 17.51
CA LEU A 483 -9.33 33.06 17.08
C LEU A 483 -9.42 32.90 15.55
N ASP A 484 -9.20 33.97 14.78
CA ASP A 484 -9.02 33.90 13.31
C ASP A 484 -7.59 33.45 13.00
N ASP A 485 -7.30 32.20 13.31
CA ASP A 485 -5.98 31.58 13.17
C ASP A 485 -6.13 30.09 12.81
N VAL A 486 -5.04 29.49 12.33
CA VAL A 486 -4.96 28.06 12.02
C VAL A 486 -3.75 27.43 12.70
N THR A 487 -3.92 26.19 13.11
CA THR A 487 -2.85 25.24 13.38
C THR A 487 -2.44 24.62 12.06
N VAL A 488 -1.17 24.76 11.71
CA VAL A 488 -0.57 24.21 10.49
C VAL A 488 0.32 23.05 10.90
N ASP A 489 0.12 21.90 10.28
CA ASP A 489 0.94 20.70 10.43
C ASP A 489 2.01 20.66 9.34
N VAL A 490 3.25 20.38 9.72
CA VAL A 490 4.38 20.31 8.78
C VAL A 490 5.15 19.02 8.97
N ASP A 491 5.18 18.19 7.92
CA ASP A 491 6.10 17.06 7.88
C ASP A 491 7.51 17.55 7.52
N LEU A 492 8.44 17.29 8.43
CA LEU A 492 9.83 17.75 8.35
C LEU A 492 10.74 16.57 8.09
N THR A 493 11.43 16.63 6.95
CA THR A 493 12.48 15.69 6.60
C THR A 493 13.61 15.71 7.64
N PRO A 494 14.30 14.58 7.90
CA PRO A 494 15.30 14.48 8.96
C PRO A 494 16.45 15.48 8.88
N ASN A 495 16.77 15.99 7.67
CA ASN A 495 17.82 16.99 7.47
C ASN A 495 17.42 18.40 7.96
N ARG A 496 16.12 18.67 8.17
CA ARG A 496 15.59 19.99 8.55
C ARG A 496 15.26 20.12 10.04
N GLY A 497 16.17 19.63 10.89
CA GLY A 497 16.06 19.78 12.35
C GLY A 497 15.96 21.25 12.81
N ASP A 498 16.53 22.18 12.03
CA ASP A 498 16.45 23.62 12.27
C ASP A 498 15.01 24.16 12.27
N CYS A 499 14.13 23.52 11.50
CA CYS A 499 12.72 23.91 11.33
C CYS A 499 11.79 23.33 12.41
N LEU A 500 12.29 22.56 13.38
CA LEU A 500 11.50 22.05 14.51
C LEU A 500 11.16 23.13 15.56
N SER A 501 11.08 24.39 15.11
CA SER A 501 10.81 25.56 15.93
C SER A 501 10.21 26.70 15.11
N LEU A 502 9.49 27.59 15.77
CA LEU A 502 8.98 28.80 15.15
C LEU A 502 10.12 29.71 14.67
N ARG A 503 11.25 29.74 15.40
CA ARG A 503 12.45 30.46 14.98
C ARG A 503 12.99 29.96 13.65
N GLY A 504 13.05 28.64 13.45
CA GLY A 504 13.48 28.01 12.20
C GLY A 504 12.54 28.31 11.05
N LEU A 505 11.24 28.06 11.26
CA LEU A 505 10.20 28.33 10.26
C LEU A 505 10.16 29.82 9.86
N ALA A 506 10.28 30.73 10.84
CA ALA A 506 10.32 32.17 10.57
C ALA A 506 11.56 32.56 9.77
N ARG A 507 12.72 31.95 10.04
CA ARG A 507 13.93 32.13 9.23
C ARG A 507 13.67 31.72 7.79
N GLU A 508 13.11 30.55 7.56
CA GLU A 508 12.82 30.05 6.22
C GLU A 508 11.82 30.94 5.46
N VAL A 509 10.72 31.36 6.09
CA VAL A 509 9.77 32.28 5.46
C VAL A 509 10.43 33.63 5.14
N GLY A 510 11.30 34.14 6.02
CA GLY A 510 12.12 35.32 5.75
C GLY A 510 13.06 35.13 4.56
N VAL A 511 13.74 33.97 4.52
CA VAL A 511 14.63 33.55 3.42
C VAL A 511 13.89 33.36 2.13
N LEU A 512 12.62 32.96 2.09
CA LEU A 512 11.88 32.79 0.83
C LEU A 512 11.32 34.12 0.31
N ASN A 513 10.88 35.00 1.22
CA ASN A 513 10.22 36.27 0.88
C ASN A 513 11.14 37.50 0.86
N ASN A 514 12.41 37.33 1.19
CA ASN A 514 13.42 38.39 1.28
C ASN A 514 13.04 39.44 2.33
N LEU A 515 12.61 38.96 3.49
CA LEU A 515 12.16 39.78 4.62
C LEU A 515 13.07 39.57 5.82
N THR A 516 13.26 40.64 6.59
CA THR A 516 13.92 40.55 7.89
C THR A 516 12.98 39.94 8.92
N VAL A 517 13.47 38.96 9.67
CA VAL A 517 12.72 38.32 10.76
C VAL A 517 12.86 39.13 12.04
N ALA A 518 11.74 39.37 12.72
CA ALA A 518 11.65 40.08 13.99
C ALA A 518 11.81 39.11 15.17
N TYR A 519 13.05 38.76 15.50
CA TYR A 519 13.35 37.90 16.65
C TYR A 519 12.98 38.57 18.00
N PRO A 520 12.47 37.83 19.00
CA PRO A 520 12.22 38.38 20.33
C PRO A 520 13.53 38.80 20.98
N GLN A 521 13.52 39.97 21.64
CA GLN A 521 14.67 40.43 22.42
C GLN A 521 14.75 39.63 23.73
N VAL A 522 15.87 38.94 23.94
CA VAL A 522 16.17 38.18 25.15
C VAL A 522 17.33 38.83 25.87
N ASP A 523 17.04 39.54 26.96
CA ASP A 523 18.05 40.17 27.81
C ASP A 523 18.50 39.20 28.91
N ALA A 524 19.77 39.29 29.33
CA ALA A 524 20.28 38.46 30.41
C ALA A 524 19.61 38.80 31.76
N VAL A 525 19.13 37.78 32.48
CA VAL A 525 18.50 37.95 33.78
C VAL A 525 19.58 38.03 34.86
N ALA A 526 19.63 39.13 35.60
CA ALA A 526 20.64 39.31 36.65
C ALA A 526 20.42 38.34 37.82
N ALA A 527 21.50 37.70 38.28
CA ALA A 527 21.48 36.87 39.47
C ALA A 527 21.18 37.71 40.73
N THR A 528 20.32 37.19 41.59
CA THR A 528 19.89 37.81 42.85
C THR A 528 20.54 37.18 44.08
N HIS A 529 21.02 35.94 43.94
CA HIS A 529 21.88 35.24 44.89
C HIS A 529 23.05 34.54 44.17
N ASN A 530 24.00 33.96 44.92
CA ASN A 530 25.21 33.33 44.36
C ASN A 530 25.19 31.79 44.40
N GLU A 531 24.09 31.19 44.83
CA GLU A 531 23.96 29.73 44.86
C GLU A 531 24.00 29.12 43.46
N THR A 532 24.80 28.06 43.32
CA THR A 532 24.98 27.27 42.11
C THR A 532 24.89 25.80 42.46
N PHE A 533 24.68 24.96 41.44
CA PHE A 533 24.75 23.52 41.55
C PHE A 533 25.87 23.03 40.64
N THR A 534 26.78 22.19 41.15
CA THR A 534 27.95 21.74 40.39
C THR A 534 27.52 20.85 39.23
N VAL A 535 28.14 21.02 38.06
CA VAL A 535 27.93 20.18 36.87
C VAL A 535 29.27 19.63 36.43
N GLU A 536 29.32 18.33 36.12
CA GLU A 536 30.48 17.63 35.58
C GLU A 536 30.10 16.90 34.28
N LEU A 537 30.93 17.04 33.24
CA LEU A 537 30.80 16.33 31.97
C LEU A 537 31.77 15.15 31.94
N ALA A 538 31.33 13.99 32.40
CA ALA A 538 32.14 12.77 32.36
C ALA A 538 32.15 12.13 30.95
N ASN A 539 31.14 12.42 30.13
CA ASN A 539 31.15 12.17 28.68
C ASN A 539 30.98 13.49 27.89
N PRO A 540 32.07 14.24 27.65
CA PRO A 540 32.03 15.49 26.91
C PRO A 540 31.79 15.31 25.39
N GLU A 541 31.95 14.10 24.84
CA GLU A 541 31.63 13.81 23.43
C GLU A 541 30.10 13.71 23.25
N GLY A 542 29.40 13.06 24.18
CA GLY A 542 27.94 12.95 24.17
C GLY A 542 27.22 14.23 24.62
N CYS A 543 27.81 14.99 25.55
CA CYS A 543 27.32 16.30 25.98
C CYS A 543 28.45 17.32 26.03
N PRO A 544 28.74 18.02 24.91
CA PRO A 544 29.80 19.03 24.87
C PRO A 544 29.48 20.32 25.65
N ARG A 545 28.20 20.61 25.91
CA ARG A 545 27.78 21.84 26.62
C ARG A 545 26.56 21.56 27.49
N TYR A 546 26.64 21.95 28.76
CA TYR A 546 25.55 21.88 29.72
C TYR A 546 25.45 23.17 30.53
N LEU A 547 24.26 23.77 30.56
CA LEU A 547 23.94 24.93 31.38
C LEU A 547 22.97 24.52 32.49
N GLY A 548 23.29 24.96 33.70
CA GLY A 548 22.46 24.78 34.89
C GLY A 548 22.11 26.11 35.54
N ARG A 549 20.90 26.28 36.07
CA ARG A 549 20.54 27.48 36.84
C ARG A 549 19.64 27.16 38.03
N VAL A 550 20.05 27.62 39.22
CA VAL A 550 19.24 27.52 40.44
C VAL A 550 18.26 28.69 40.49
N ILE A 551 16.99 28.42 40.81
CA ILE A 551 15.96 29.45 41.05
C ILE A 551 15.24 29.10 42.35
N LYS A 552 15.23 30.04 43.31
CA LYS A 552 14.69 29.81 44.65
C LYS A 552 13.34 30.47 44.91
N GLY A 553 12.54 29.84 45.77
CA GLY A 553 11.30 30.40 46.29
C GLY A 553 10.24 30.65 45.21
N ILE A 554 10.07 29.70 44.30
CA ILE A 554 9.02 29.75 43.27
C ILE A 554 7.64 29.41 43.86
N ASP A 555 6.58 29.92 43.23
CA ASP A 555 5.19 29.61 43.59
C ASP A 555 4.47 28.92 42.43
N LEU A 556 4.54 27.59 42.39
CA LEU A 556 3.87 26.75 41.38
C LEU A 556 2.34 26.72 41.50
N THR A 557 1.76 27.34 42.54
CA THR A 557 0.29 27.44 42.64
C THR A 557 -0.30 28.47 41.69
N LYS A 558 0.54 29.33 41.09
CA LYS A 558 0.12 30.30 40.08
C LYS A 558 -0.14 29.62 38.74
N PRO A 559 -1.24 29.96 38.04
CA PRO A 559 -1.55 29.33 36.76
C PRO A 559 -0.67 29.88 35.63
N THR A 560 -0.40 29.04 34.63
CA THR A 560 0.21 29.47 33.36
C THR A 560 -0.67 30.54 32.67
N PRO A 561 -0.10 31.66 32.21
CA PRO A 561 -0.87 32.72 31.54
C PRO A 561 -1.60 32.22 30.29
N ALA A 562 -2.78 32.78 30.04
CA ALA A 562 -3.65 32.37 28.94
C ALA A 562 -2.97 32.41 27.56
N TRP A 563 -2.14 33.41 27.28
CA TRP A 563 -1.45 33.56 26.00
C TRP A 563 -0.44 32.42 25.73
N MET A 564 0.25 31.92 26.77
CA MET A 564 1.22 30.84 26.64
C MET A 564 0.52 29.49 26.48
N ARG A 565 -0.53 29.25 27.27
CA ARG A 565 -1.37 28.05 27.12
C ARG A 565 -1.97 27.94 25.72
N GLU A 566 -2.42 29.05 25.16
CA GLU A 566 -3.01 29.09 23.84
C GLU A 566 -1.97 28.84 22.73
N ARG A 567 -0.76 29.38 22.85
CA ARG A 567 0.34 29.08 21.91
C ARG A 567 0.74 27.60 21.95
N LEU A 568 0.87 27.02 23.15
CA LEU A 568 1.16 25.59 23.31
C LEU A 568 0.05 24.72 22.69
N ARG A 569 -1.22 25.04 22.98
CA ARG A 569 -2.37 24.30 22.45
C ARG A 569 -2.39 24.29 20.92
N ARG A 570 -2.14 25.43 20.28
CA ARG A 570 -2.07 25.56 18.80
C ARG A 570 -0.87 24.84 18.18
N CYS A 571 0.08 24.39 18.98
CA CYS A 571 1.21 23.57 18.57
C CYS A 571 1.05 22.10 18.99
N GLY A 572 -0.17 21.67 19.37
CA GLY A 572 -0.44 20.29 19.79
C GLY A 572 -0.04 19.95 21.23
N LEU A 573 0.47 20.92 22.01
CA LEU A 573 0.93 20.69 23.38
C LEU A 573 -0.14 21.10 24.41
N ARG A 574 -0.38 20.21 25.38
CA ARG A 574 -1.26 20.48 26.53
C ARG A 574 -0.51 21.24 27.62
N SER A 575 -1.19 22.17 28.28
CA SER A 575 -0.68 22.86 29.47
C SER A 575 -0.76 21.93 30.68
N ILE A 576 0.34 21.80 31.42
CA ILE A 576 0.49 20.87 32.55
C ILE A 576 0.71 21.67 33.84
N ASP A 577 1.85 22.35 33.95
CA ASP A 577 2.20 23.22 35.06
C ASP A 577 3.15 24.33 34.55
N PRO A 578 3.30 25.44 35.30
CA PRO A 578 4.07 26.58 34.82
C PRO A 578 5.54 26.29 34.47
N ALA A 579 6.20 25.34 35.15
CA ALA A 579 7.60 25.03 34.87
C ALA A 579 7.72 24.26 33.55
N VAL A 580 6.90 23.21 33.38
CA VAL A 580 6.85 22.40 32.16
C VAL A 580 6.35 23.23 30.96
N ASP A 581 5.35 24.08 31.19
CA ASP A 581 4.79 24.94 30.14
C ASP A 581 5.83 25.94 29.62
N VAL A 582 6.67 26.52 30.50
CA VAL A 582 7.75 27.41 30.09
C VAL A 582 8.82 26.66 29.30
N THR A 583 9.22 25.46 29.72
CA THR A 583 10.22 24.67 28.98
C THR A 583 9.68 24.22 27.61
N ASN A 584 8.42 23.79 27.54
CA ASN A 584 7.76 23.44 26.29
C ASN A 584 7.58 24.65 25.37
N TYR A 585 7.27 25.82 25.95
CA TYR A 585 7.14 27.05 25.19
C TYR A 585 8.46 27.45 24.55
N VAL A 586 9.57 27.38 25.29
CA VAL A 586 10.92 27.67 24.75
C VAL A 586 11.34 26.62 23.71
N LEU A 587 10.97 25.35 23.90
CA LEU A 587 11.18 24.28 22.93
C LEU A 587 10.52 24.60 21.59
N ILE A 588 9.26 25.07 21.57
CA ILE A 588 8.58 25.44 20.33
C ILE A 588 9.06 26.79 19.78
N GLU A 589 9.26 27.79 20.64
CA GLU A 589 9.65 29.15 20.23
C GLU A 589 11.06 29.16 19.61
N LEU A 590 12.02 28.48 20.23
CA LEU A 590 13.44 28.55 19.87
C LEU A 590 14.02 27.24 19.31
N GLY A 591 13.37 26.09 19.55
CA GLY A 591 13.87 24.77 19.14
C GLY A 591 14.78 24.09 20.17
N GLN A 592 14.93 24.66 21.37
CA GLN A 592 15.80 24.13 22.42
C GLN A 592 14.97 23.37 23.46
N PRO A 593 15.10 22.03 23.55
CA PRO A 593 14.55 21.30 24.67
C PRO A 593 15.25 21.71 25.97
N MET A 594 14.47 21.79 27.04
CA MET A 594 14.93 22.15 28.38
C MET A 594 14.23 21.27 29.41
N HIS A 595 14.82 21.13 30.60
CA HIS A 595 14.23 20.39 31.70
C HIS A 595 14.35 21.18 33.01
N ALA A 596 13.47 20.88 33.96
CA ALA A 596 13.49 21.47 35.30
C ALA A 596 13.46 20.35 36.34
N PHE A 597 14.46 20.33 37.21
CA PHE A 597 14.53 19.41 38.34
C PHE A 597 14.07 20.11 39.62
N ASP A 598 13.43 19.39 40.54
CA ASP A 598 13.27 19.83 41.92
C ASP A 598 14.65 19.82 42.59
N LEU A 599 15.14 21.00 42.98
CA LEU A 599 16.47 21.15 43.58
C LEU A 599 16.60 20.34 44.86
N ASN A 600 15.49 20.08 45.57
CA ASN A 600 15.50 19.32 46.81
C ASN A 600 15.55 17.79 46.60
N GLN A 601 15.33 17.32 45.38
CA GLN A 601 15.36 15.88 45.02
C GLN A 601 16.68 15.44 44.39
N ILE A 602 17.56 16.39 44.05
CA ILE A 602 18.87 16.12 43.45
C ILE A 602 19.99 16.39 44.46
N SER A 603 21.03 15.55 44.46
CA SER A 603 22.05 15.51 45.51
C SER A 603 23.48 15.64 44.97
N ASP A 604 24.29 16.50 45.61
CA ASP A 604 25.74 16.63 45.38
C ASP A 604 26.17 16.89 43.92
N GLY A 605 25.39 17.66 43.17
CA GLY A 605 25.71 18.07 41.80
C GLY A 605 25.13 17.16 40.71
N ILE A 606 25.33 17.55 39.45
CA ILE A 606 24.97 16.78 38.26
C ILE A 606 26.24 16.22 37.61
N VAL A 607 26.21 14.95 37.23
CA VAL A 607 27.22 14.29 36.42
C VAL A 607 26.55 13.73 35.16
N VAL A 608 27.02 14.19 33.99
CA VAL A 608 26.56 13.70 32.69
C VAL A 608 27.50 12.60 32.21
N ARG A 609 27.03 11.35 32.19
CA ARG A 609 27.82 10.14 31.92
C ARG A 609 27.00 9.09 31.17
N ASN A 610 27.67 8.12 30.55
CA ASN A 610 26.97 6.92 30.09
C ASN A 610 26.46 6.08 31.27
N ALA A 611 25.41 5.30 31.02
CA ALA A 611 24.94 4.29 31.95
C ALA A 611 26.03 3.25 32.22
N VAL A 612 25.94 2.62 33.38
CA VAL A 612 26.77 1.47 33.76
C VAL A 612 25.87 0.28 34.07
N ALA A 613 26.40 -0.94 33.97
CA ALA A 613 25.65 -2.15 34.28
C ALA A 613 24.94 -2.07 35.65
N GLY A 614 23.61 -2.20 35.62
CA GLY A 614 22.75 -2.14 36.80
C GLY A 614 22.13 -0.76 37.07
N ASP A 615 22.39 0.25 36.24
CA ASP A 615 21.61 1.48 36.26
C ASP A 615 20.16 1.17 35.83
N ASN A 616 19.21 1.67 36.61
CA ASN A 616 17.79 1.66 36.32
C ASN A 616 17.19 3.04 36.61
N LEU A 617 16.05 3.32 35.99
CA LEU A 617 15.34 4.57 36.19
C LEU A 617 13.83 4.37 36.05
N THR A 618 13.06 4.92 36.98
CA THR A 618 11.62 5.10 36.83
C THR A 618 11.38 6.45 36.15
N LEU A 619 10.76 6.42 34.97
CA LEU A 619 10.48 7.61 34.16
C LEU A 619 9.24 8.36 34.66
N LEU A 620 9.04 9.60 34.21
CA LEU A 620 7.91 10.46 34.61
C LEU A 620 6.53 9.89 34.26
N ASP A 621 6.44 8.96 33.31
CA ASP A 621 5.22 8.24 32.96
C ASP A 621 4.96 6.99 33.84
N GLY A 622 5.88 6.70 34.76
CA GLY A 622 5.83 5.56 35.67
C GLY A 622 6.45 4.28 35.09
N GLN A 623 7.05 4.32 33.90
CA GLN A 623 7.74 3.17 33.32
C GLN A 623 9.12 2.96 33.99
N ASP A 624 9.36 1.74 34.47
CA ASP A 624 10.70 1.31 34.90
C ASP A 624 11.51 0.84 33.70
N VAL A 625 12.71 1.40 33.51
CA VAL A 625 13.63 1.03 32.43
C VAL A 625 14.99 0.59 32.98
N ASP A 626 15.47 -0.55 32.46
CA ASP A 626 16.84 -1.02 32.65
C ASP A 626 17.73 -0.40 31.57
N LEU A 627 18.79 0.31 31.97
CA LEU A 627 19.55 1.17 31.07
C LEU A 627 20.78 0.44 30.51
N ASP A 628 20.96 0.50 29.18
CA ASP A 628 22.14 -0.03 28.51
C ASP A 628 23.35 0.93 28.62
N GLU A 629 24.57 0.38 28.55
CA GLU A 629 25.81 1.14 28.70
C GLU A 629 26.06 2.18 27.58
N GLN A 630 25.30 2.13 26.48
CA GLN A 630 25.41 3.12 25.40
C GLN A 630 24.61 4.39 25.72
N THR A 631 23.66 4.30 26.63
CA THR A 631 22.72 5.38 26.93
C THR A 631 23.38 6.49 27.73
N LEU A 632 23.26 7.73 27.26
CA LEU A 632 23.71 8.91 27.97
C LEU A 632 22.69 9.29 29.06
N LEU A 633 23.17 9.48 30.28
CA LEU A 633 22.35 9.78 31.45
C LEU A 633 22.76 11.10 32.08
N ILE A 634 21.79 11.72 32.73
CA ILE A 634 22.00 12.77 33.71
C ILE A 634 21.86 12.10 35.07
N THR A 635 22.89 12.22 35.91
CA THR A 635 22.95 11.55 37.21
C THR A 635 23.28 12.53 38.31
N ASP A 636 22.85 12.20 39.53
CA ASP A 636 23.30 12.85 40.76
C ASP A 636 24.11 11.84 41.61
N ALA A 637 24.50 12.20 42.83
CA ALA A 637 25.24 11.27 43.70
C ALA A 637 24.45 10.01 44.10
N ASN A 638 23.14 10.00 43.93
CA ASN A 638 22.26 8.87 44.24
C ASN A 638 21.85 8.05 43.01
N GLY A 639 22.39 8.34 41.82
CA GLY A 639 22.17 7.57 40.60
C GLY A 639 21.51 8.36 39.46
N PRO A 640 20.94 7.67 38.45
CA PRO A 640 20.27 8.31 37.33
C PRO A 640 19.07 9.17 37.76
N VAL A 641 18.95 10.36 37.16
CA VAL A 641 17.81 11.27 37.34
C VAL A 641 17.09 11.54 36.02
N ALA A 642 17.73 11.34 34.87
CA ALA A 642 17.08 11.41 33.56
C ALA A 642 17.87 10.61 32.51
N ILE A 643 17.18 10.19 31.46
CA ILE A 643 17.83 9.82 30.19
C ILE A 643 18.09 11.14 29.45
N ALA A 644 19.36 11.44 29.20
CA ALA A 644 19.77 12.71 28.64
C ALA A 644 19.09 12.98 27.30
N GLY A 645 18.46 14.15 27.14
CA GLY A 645 17.80 14.54 25.90
C GLY A 645 16.57 13.72 25.49
N VAL A 646 16.06 12.83 26.35
CA VAL A 646 14.88 12.00 26.07
C VAL A 646 13.78 12.22 27.09
N MET A 647 13.98 11.78 28.35
CA MET A 647 12.93 11.86 29.36
C MET A 647 13.50 11.95 30.77
N GLY A 648 12.86 12.77 31.61
CA GLY A 648 13.18 12.90 33.03
C GLY A 648 12.70 11.71 33.86
N GLY A 649 13.35 11.48 35.00
CA GLY A 649 12.94 10.51 36.01
C GLY A 649 11.87 11.05 36.96
N GLU A 650 11.01 10.16 37.45
CA GLU A 650 9.91 10.49 38.37
C GLU A 650 10.42 11.17 39.66
N ARG A 651 11.51 10.64 40.22
CA ARG A 651 12.07 11.09 41.52
C ARG A 651 12.51 12.55 41.50
N SER A 652 13.09 13.00 40.39
CA SER A 652 13.78 14.29 40.29
C SER A 652 12.94 15.38 39.62
N GLY A 653 11.80 15.01 39.04
CA GLY A 653 10.89 15.94 38.38
C GLY A 653 10.21 16.89 39.36
N VAL A 654 9.66 17.97 38.81
CA VAL A 654 8.92 18.99 39.57
C VAL A 654 7.64 18.38 40.16
N GLN A 655 7.49 18.52 41.47
CA GLN A 655 6.31 18.12 42.24
C GLN A 655 5.45 19.34 42.60
N THR A 656 4.18 19.11 42.98
CA THR A 656 3.25 20.18 43.39
C THR A 656 3.72 21.03 44.58
N ASN A 657 4.62 20.52 45.41
CA ASN A 657 5.19 21.20 46.57
C ASN A 657 6.65 21.67 46.36
N THR A 658 7.13 21.71 45.11
CA THR A 658 8.48 22.17 44.78
C THR A 658 8.61 23.67 45.06
N GLU A 659 9.63 24.06 45.83
CA GLU A 659 9.90 25.46 46.18
C GLU A 659 11.12 26.02 45.45
N ASP A 660 12.07 25.17 45.05
CA ASP A 660 13.33 25.54 44.42
C ASP A 660 13.59 24.64 43.20
N LEU A 661 14.06 25.23 42.10
CA LEU A 661 14.32 24.53 40.84
C LEU A 661 15.79 24.57 40.46
N PHE A 662 16.20 23.54 39.71
CA PHE A 662 17.40 23.55 38.89
C PHE A 662 17.01 23.38 37.42
N LEU A 663 17.15 24.45 36.63
CA LEU A 663 16.92 24.42 35.19
C LEU A 663 18.11 23.83 34.45
N GLU A 664 17.83 22.93 33.52
CA GLU A 664 18.76 22.34 32.58
C GLU A 664 18.54 22.92 31.18
N CYS A 665 19.64 23.27 30.52
CA CYS A 665 19.68 23.54 29.09
C CYS A 665 21.00 23.02 28.50
N ALA A 666 20.95 22.01 27.65
CA ALA A 666 22.15 21.34 27.16
C ALA A 666 22.17 21.22 25.63
N PHE A 667 23.37 21.05 25.10
CA PHE A 667 23.60 20.49 23.77
C PHE A 667 24.06 19.04 23.95
N PHE A 668 23.24 18.11 23.45
CA PHE A 668 23.61 16.71 23.31
C PHE A 668 23.98 16.43 21.85
N SER A 669 25.08 15.72 21.64
CA SER A 669 25.50 15.34 20.30
C SER A 669 24.44 14.43 19.66
N PRO A 670 23.99 14.69 18.42
CA PRO A 670 22.91 13.91 17.80
C PRO A 670 23.15 12.40 17.81
N LEU A 671 24.40 11.98 17.56
CA LEU A 671 24.81 10.57 17.58
C LEU A 671 24.67 9.90 18.95
N ALA A 672 24.77 10.65 20.05
CA ALA A 672 24.59 10.11 21.40
C ALA A 672 23.11 9.88 21.74
N ILE A 673 22.20 10.60 21.08
CA ILE A 673 20.75 10.52 21.30
C ILE A 673 20.06 9.62 20.27
N ALA A 674 20.63 9.50 19.06
CA ALA A 674 20.09 8.72 17.95
C ALA A 674 19.68 7.30 18.39
N GLY A 675 18.39 6.98 18.19
CA GLY A 675 17.81 5.68 18.53
C GLY A 675 17.63 5.42 20.03
N THR A 676 18.09 6.29 20.93
CA THR A 676 17.99 6.08 22.39
C THR A 676 16.55 6.02 22.87
N ALA A 677 15.70 6.96 22.49
CA ALA A 677 14.28 6.94 22.86
C ALA A 677 13.59 5.65 22.35
N ARG A 678 13.84 5.28 21.09
CA ARG A 678 13.27 4.10 20.45
C ARG A 678 13.69 2.79 21.14
N ARG A 679 14.93 2.66 21.65
CA ARG A 679 15.38 1.48 22.41
C ARG A 679 14.53 1.20 23.64
N TYR A 680 13.92 2.23 24.23
CA TYR A 680 13.07 2.14 25.42
C TYR A 680 11.57 2.25 25.11
N GLY A 681 11.17 2.28 23.83
CA GLY A 681 9.78 2.44 23.41
C GLY A 681 9.22 3.84 23.62
N LEU A 682 10.10 4.85 23.67
CA LEU A 682 9.76 6.25 23.90
C LEU A 682 9.82 7.05 22.60
N HIS A 683 8.95 8.05 22.50
CA HIS A 683 9.08 9.12 21.52
C HIS A 683 8.68 10.45 22.17
N THR A 684 9.60 11.41 22.20
CA THR A 684 9.40 12.70 22.87
C THR A 684 9.84 13.85 21.96
N ASP A 685 9.26 15.03 22.17
CA ASP A 685 9.67 16.27 21.51
C ASP A 685 11.16 16.58 21.68
N ALA A 686 11.72 16.24 22.85
CA ALA A 686 13.14 16.42 23.15
C ALA A 686 14.01 15.47 22.33
N SER A 687 13.68 14.18 22.34
CA SER A 687 14.44 13.17 21.59
C SER A 687 14.40 13.44 20.09
N HIS A 688 13.24 13.82 19.54
CA HIS A 688 13.04 14.09 18.11
C HIS A 688 13.91 15.25 17.61
N ARG A 689 14.08 16.29 18.44
CA ARG A 689 14.93 17.45 18.14
C ARG A 689 16.41 17.16 18.34
N TYR A 690 16.80 16.57 19.48
CA TYR A 690 18.21 16.28 19.74
C TYR A 690 18.78 15.24 18.77
N GLU A 691 18.00 14.25 18.33
CA GLU A 691 18.46 13.27 17.33
C GLU A 691 18.67 13.88 15.93
N ARG A 692 17.91 14.92 15.57
CA ARG A 692 18.04 15.66 14.29
C ARG A 692 19.03 16.82 14.37
N GLY A 693 19.40 17.24 15.57
CA GLY A 693 20.34 18.33 15.82
C GLY A 693 19.66 19.61 16.30
N VAL A 694 20.04 20.04 17.50
CA VAL A 694 19.70 21.36 18.05
C VAL A 694 20.91 22.28 17.90
N ASP A 695 20.68 23.55 17.56
CA ASP A 695 21.74 24.57 17.40
C ASP A 695 22.69 24.59 18.62
N TYR A 696 23.97 24.26 18.40
CA TYR A 696 24.98 24.11 19.45
C TYR A 696 25.48 25.43 20.07
N GLU A 697 24.94 26.57 19.63
CA GLU A 697 25.18 27.90 20.21
C GLU A 697 23.95 28.49 20.92
N LEU A 698 22.79 27.83 20.86
CA LEU A 698 21.50 28.38 21.32
C LEU A 698 21.30 28.40 22.85
N GLN A 699 22.00 27.55 23.59
CA GLN A 699 21.65 27.19 24.98
C GLN A 699 21.62 28.39 25.92
N ALA A 700 22.56 29.33 25.80
CA ALA A 700 22.63 30.49 26.67
C ALA A 700 21.41 31.42 26.48
N VAL A 701 20.98 31.64 25.24
CA VAL A 701 19.80 32.46 24.94
C VAL A 701 18.52 31.79 25.44
N ALA A 702 18.40 30.47 25.23
CA ALA A 702 17.25 29.70 25.71
C ALA A 702 17.14 29.69 27.24
N MET A 703 18.28 29.55 27.95
CA MET A 703 18.33 29.60 29.41
C MET A 703 17.84 30.95 29.97
N GLU A 704 18.26 32.06 29.38
CA GLU A 704 17.80 33.39 29.80
C GLU A 704 16.31 33.60 29.49
N ARG A 705 15.86 33.16 28.31
CA ARG A 705 14.44 33.23 27.92
C ARG A 705 13.53 32.46 28.86
N ALA A 706 13.90 31.22 29.19
CA ALA A 706 13.16 30.39 30.15
C ALA A 706 13.17 31.01 31.55
N THR A 707 14.34 31.51 32.01
CA THR A 707 14.45 32.13 33.34
C THR A 707 13.53 33.35 33.45
N GLN A 708 13.52 34.21 32.43
CA GLN A 708 12.66 35.40 32.41
C GLN A 708 11.18 35.01 32.51
N LEU A 709 10.72 34.13 31.61
CA LEU A 709 9.32 33.70 31.56
C LEU A 709 8.88 33.03 32.86
N LEU A 710 9.73 32.19 33.45
CA LEU A 710 9.42 31.50 34.68
C LEU A 710 9.25 32.47 35.85
N ILE A 711 10.16 33.43 36.02
CA ILE A 711 10.07 34.45 37.08
C ILE A 711 8.84 35.33 36.89
N ASP A 712 8.52 35.71 35.65
CA ASP A 712 7.33 36.52 35.35
C ASP A 712 6.02 35.80 35.74
N ILE A 713 6.00 34.46 35.69
CA ILE A 713 4.83 33.64 36.00
C ILE A 713 4.79 33.26 37.48
N VAL A 714 5.80 32.52 37.96
CA VAL A 714 5.80 31.92 39.30
C VAL A 714 6.54 32.76 40.34
N GLY A 715 7.35 33.73 39.92
CA GLY A 715 8.24 34.49 40.80
C GLY A 715 9.56 33.74 41.06
N GLY A 716 10.17 34.03 42.20
CA GLY A 716 11.44 33.43 42.61
C GLY A 716 12.67 34.29 42.34
N GLU A 717 13.79 33.85 42.88
CA GLU A 717 15.08 34.53 42.88
C GLU A 717 16.09 33.69 42.10
N PRO A 718 16.59 34.13 40.93
CA PRO A 718 17.53 33.35 40.14
C PRO A 718 18.97 33.51 40.65
N GLY A 719 19.73 32.41 40.64
CA GLY A 719 21.18 32.39 40.76
C GLY A 719 21.90 32.67 39.43
N PRO A 720 23.24 32.63 39.41
CA PRO A 720 24.01 32.72 38.18
C PRO A 720 23.88 31.43 37.35
N VAL A 721 23.98 31.56 36.03
CA VAL A 721 24.05 30.41 35.13
C VAL A 721 25.41 29.71 35.31
N THR A 722 25.38 28.41 35.57
CA THR A 722 26.55 27.54 35.58
C THR A 722 26.70 26.94 34.19
N GLU A 723 27.70 27.38 33.42
CA GLU A 723 28.01 26.83 32.11
C GLU A 723 29.25 25.94 32.20
N VAL A 724 29.11 24.70 31.75
CA VAL A 724 30.23 23.77 31.56
C VAL A 724 30.30 23.42 30.08
N VAL A 725 31.46 23.70 29.47
CA VAL A 725 31.68 23.52 28.03
C VAL A 725 33.00 22.81 27.77
N ALA A 726 32.94 21.76 26.96
CA ALA A 726 34.09 21.07 26.40
C ALA A 726 34.32 21.58 24.97
N SER A 727 35.00 22.73 24.82
CA SER A 727 35.12 23.42 23.54
C SER A 727 35.75 22.59 22.41
N GLU A 728 36.61 21.63 22.75
CA GLU A 728 37.24 20.72 21.77
C GLU A 728 36.29 19.66 21.22
N GLN A 729 35.14 19.41 21.89
CA GLN A 729 34.13 18.42 21.51
C GLN A 729 32.88 19.07 20.88
N LEU A 730 32.80 20.41 20.85
CA LEU A 730 31.73 21.09 20.13
C LEU A 730 31.85 20.82 18.62
N PRO A 731 30.72 20.74 17.89
CA PRO A 731 30.75 20.63 16.43
C PRO A 731 31.56 21.76 15.79
N SER A 732 32.36 21.41 14.77
CA SER A 732 33.11 22.37 13.97
C SER A 732 32.58 22.38 12.54
N ALA A 733 31.94 23.47 12.13
CA ALA A 733 31.48 23.68 10.77
C ALA A 733 32.67 23.65 9.78
N GLN A 734 32.74 22.60 8.95
CA GLN A 734 33.78 22.47 7.93
C GLN A 734 33.45 23.40 6.73
N PRO A 735 34.44 24.12 6.17
CA PRO A 735 34.19 24.90 4.97
C PRO A 735 33.85 24.03 3.77
N VAL A 736 32.81 24.39 3.03
CA VAL A 736 32.36 23.68 1.82
C VAL A 736 32.53 24.60 0.62
N THR A 737 33.03 24.07 -0.50
CA THR A 737 33.25 24.85 -1.73
C THR A 737 32.22 24.52 -2.80
N LEU A 738 31.47 25.53 -3.27
CA LEU A 738 30.60 25.47 -4.44
C LEU A 738 31.31 26.01 -5.69
N ARG A 739 31.31 25.25 -6.78
CA ARG A 739 31.78 25.65 -8.11
C ARG A 739 30.59 25.94 -9.03
N GLN A 740 30.60 27.09 -9.69
CA GLN A 740 29.51 27.50 -10.58
C GLN A 740 29.31 26.52 -11.74
N ARG A 741 30.41 25.97 -12.29
CA ARG A 741 30.34 24.95 -13.32
C ARG A 741 29.61 23.68 -12.85
N ARG A 742 29.84 23.25 -11.60
CA ARG A 742 29.19 22.08 -11.02
C ARG A 742 27.70 22.33 -10.78
N LEU A 743 27.34 23.50 -10.26
CA LEU A 743 25.96 23.97 -10.13
C LEU A 743 25.22 23.89 -11.48
N GLN A 744 25.80 24.45 -12.55
CA GLN A 744 25.19 24.40 -13.89
C GLN A 744 25.08 22.98 -14.44
N GLN A 745 26.09 22.13 -14.20
CA GLN A 745 26.11 20.74 -14.64
C GLN A 745 24.98 19.94 -13.98
N LEU A 746 24.80 20.06 -12.67
CA LEU A 746 23.79 19.31 -11.91
C LEU A 746 22.37 19.80 -12.19
N LEU A 747 22.15 21.12 -12.21
CA LEU A 747 20.82 21.69 -12.47
C LEU A 747 20.39 21.62 -13.94
N GLY A 748 21.34 21.54 -14.87
CA GLY A 748 21.06 21.61 -16.31
C GLY A 748 20.63 23.00 -16.80
N THR A 749 20.72 24.03 -15.95
CA THR A 749 20.45 25.44 -16.26
C THR A 749 21.46 26.35 -15.56
N ALA A 750 21.68 27.55 -16.10
CA ALA A 750 22.57 28.54 -15.50
C ALA A 750 21.83 29.36 -14.44
N VAL A 751 22.43 29.51 -13.26
CA VAL A 751 22.01 30.44 -12.20
C VAL A 751 23.04 31.57 -12.13
N GLU A 752 22.57 32.83 -12.07
CA GLU A 752 23.47 33.98 -12.05
C GLU A 752 24.25 34.05 -10.73
N ALA A 753 25.53 34.40 -10.79
CA ALA A 753 26.39 34.46 -9.60
C ALA A 753 25.85 35.41 -8.52
N GLN A 754 25.20 36.50 -8.90
CA GLN A 754 24.56 37.43 -7.94
C GLN A 754 23.40 36.76 -7.18
N GLN A 755 22.62 35.90 -7.84
CA GLN A 755 21.53 35.17 -7.18
C GLN A 755 22.08 34.16 -6.17
N VAL A 756 23.23 33.55 -6.48
CA VAL A 756 23.96 32.66 -5.55
C VAL A 756 24.47 33.45 -4.34
N ASP A 757 25.10 34.61 -4.58
CA ASP A 757 25.57 35.51 -3.51
C ASP A 757 24.41 35.95 -2.59
N ASP A 758 23.26 36.32 -3.17
CA ASP A 758 22.07 36.75 -2.43
C ASP A 758 21.43 35.61 -1.63
N ALA A 759 21.39 34.40 -2.19
CA ALA A 759 20.87 33.21 -1.52
C ALA A 759 21.70 32.86 -0.27
N PHE A 760 23.03 32.81 -0.39
CA PHE A 760 23.91 32.55 0.76
C PHE A 760 23.78 33.62 1.84
N ALA A 761 23.68 34.89 1.46
CA ALA A 761 23.50 35.97 2.42
C ALA A 761 22.18 35.83 3.21
N ARG A 762 21.09 35.40 2.55
CA ARG A 762 19.79 35.20 3.20
C ARG A 762 19.79 34.00 4.15
N LEU A 763 20.45 32.91 3.77
CA LEU A 763 20.58 31.68 4.57
C LEU A 763 21.53 31.81 5.77
N ASP A 764 22.10 33.00 6.02
CA ASP A 764 23.17 33.22 7.00
C ASP A 764 24.45 32.39 6.70
N PHE A 765 24.68 32.01 5.43
CA PHE A 765 25.88 31.27 5.02
C PHE A 765 27.05 32.23 4.85
N LYS A 766 28.09 32.05 5.66
CA LYS A 766 29.25 32.93 5.63
C LYS A 766 30.21 32.54 4.53
N VAL A 767 30.24 33.31 3.44
CA VAL A 767 31.25 33.18 2.39
C VAL A 767 32.61 33.66 2.92
N ILE A 768 33.56 32.74 3.08
CA ILE A 768 34.92 33.03 3.56
C ILE A 768 35.91 33.27 2.42
N GLU A 769 35.64 32.71 1.23
CA GLU A 769 36.42 32.96 0.02
C GLU A 769 35.50 32.96 -1.21
N ARG A 770 35.74 33.88 -2.15
CA ARG A 770 35.10 33.92 -3.47
C ARG A 770 36.19 34.09 -4.52
N SER A 771 36.36 33.10 -5.39
CA SER A 771 37.35 33.12 -6.46
C SER A 771 36.65 33.25 -7.81
N ASP A 772 37.13 34.19 -8.62
CA ASP A 772 36.70 34.42 -10.00
C ASP A 772 37.96 34.37 -10.88
N LYS A 773 38.32 33.16 -11.33
CA LYS A 773 39.54 32.90 -12.12
C LYS A 773 39.17 32.11 -13.37
N ASP A 774 39.75 32.50 -14.51
CA ASP A 774 39.62 31.80 -15.79
C ASP A 774 38.16 31.55 -16.28
N GLY A 775 37.20 32.34 -15.80
CA GLY A 775 35.78 32.22 -16.15
C GLY A 775 35.02 31.15 -15.36
N ASP A 776 35.60 30.62 -14.28
CA ASP A 776 34.97 29.69 -13.34
C ASP A 776 34.89 30.34 -11.95
N ILE A 777 33.66 30.55 -11.45
CA ILE A 777 33.39 31.18 -10.15
C ILE A 777 33.24 30.09 -9.09
N SER A 778 33.82 30.31 -7.91
CA SER A 778 33.64 29.43 -6.75
C SER A 778 33.47 30.21 -5.44
N TRP A 779 32.71 29.60 -4.52
CA TRP A 779 32.42 30.11 -3.18
C TRP A 779 32.84 29.08 -2.15
N THR A 780 33.64 29.47 -1.16
CA THR A 780 33.89 28.66 0.03
C THR A 780 33.08 29.25 1.16
N ILE A 781 32.18 28.47 1.73
CA ILE A 781 31.21 28.89 2.75
C ILE A 781 31.44 28.12 4.05
N VAL A 782 31.11 28.73 5.18
CA VAL A 782 30.97 28.05 6.47
C VAL A 782 29.48 28.07 6.84
N PRO A 783 28.83 26.91 7.02
CA PRO A 783 27.42 26.87 7.38
C PRO A 783 27.20 27.38 8.82
N PRO A 784 26.01 27.92 9.13
CA PRO A 784 25.67 28.37 10.48
C PRO A 784 25.43 27.19 11.43
N SER A 785 25.51 27.44 12.74
CA SER A 785 25.49 26.39 13.79
C SER A 785 24.21 25.57 13.89
N HIS A 786 23.10 26.07 13.34
CA HIS A 786 21.82 25.36 13.29
C HIS A 786 21.67 24.41 12.10
N ARG A 787 22.60 24.42 11.13
CA ARG A 787 22.54 23.58 9.92
C ARG A 787 23.48 22.39 10.05
N PHE A 788 22.90 21.21 10.29
CA PHE A 788 23.61 19.93 10.43
C PHE A 788 23.71 19.13 9.12
N ASP A 789 23.02 19.60 8.09
CA ASP A 789 22.84 18.97 6.78
C ASP A 789 23.83 19.46 5.70
N ILE A 790 24.65 20.47 6.00
CA ILE A 790 25.61 21.06 5.04
C ILE A 790 27.02 20.54 5.30
N ALA A 791 27.50 19.62 4.46
CA ALA A 791 28.82 19.00 4.55
C ALA A 791 29.57 18.88 3.20
N ILE A 792 28.85 18.85 2.07
CA ILE A 792 29.40 18.66 0.73
C ILE A 792 28.89 19.72 -0.26
N GLU A 793 29.58 19.84 -1.40
CA GLU A 793 29.25 20.83 -2.44
C GLU A 793 27.81 20.72 -2.94
N ALA A 794 27.25 19.52 -2.94
CA ALA A 794 25.93 19.27 -3.48
C ALA A 794 24.80 19.75 -2.56
N ASP A 795 24.99 19.74 -1.23
CA ASP A 795 24.07 20.38 -0.28
C ASP A 795 23.95 21.89 -0.57
N LEU A 796 25.04 22.53 -0.99
CA LEU A 796 25.00 23.93 -1.45
C LEU A 796 24.25 24.08 -2.78
N VAL A 797 24.36 23.10 -3.68
CA VAL A 797 23.58 23.07 -4.92
C VAL A 797 22.09 22.91 -4.61
N GLU A 798 21.71 22.07 -3.66
CA GLU A 798 20.34 21.90 -3.18
C GLU A 798 19.79 23.22 -2.64
N GLU A 799 20.50 23.91 -1.75
CA GLU A 799 20.06 25.19 -1.17
C GLU A 799 19.84 26.28 -2.24
N ILE A 800 20.75 26.36 -3.21
CA ILE A 800 20.58 27.28 -4.35
C ILE A 800 19.39 26.85 -5.23
N CYS A 801 19.22 25.55 -5.46
CA CYS A 801 18.10 25.00 -6.23
C CYS A 801 16.75 25.30 -5.58
N ARG A 802 16.66 25.15 -4.25
CA ARG A 802 15.49 25.41 -3.41
C ARG A 802 15.08 26.88 -3.45
N ILE A 803 16.03 27.80 -3.29
CA ILE A 803 15.78 29.25 -3.38
C ILE A 803 15.48 29.70 -4.81
N PHE A 804 16.16 29.12 -5.80
CA PHE A 804 15.86 29.38 -7.22
C PHE A 804 14.48 28.85 -7.62
N GLY A 805 14.04 27.76 -6.99
CA GLY A 805 12.77 27.09 -7.23
C GLY A 805 12.89 25.96 -8.26
N TYR A 806 12.61 24.73 -7.86
CA TYR A 806 12.66 23.53 -8.71
C TYR A 806 11.80 23.64 -9.98
N ASN A 807 10.67 24.35 -9.90
CA ASN A 807 9.77 24.58 -11.04
C ASN A 807 10.34 25.55 -12.08
N ASN A 808 11.33 26.37 -11.72
CA ASN A 808 12.01 27.26 -12.66
C ASN A 808 13.09 26.53 -13.48
N ILE A 809 13.43 25.28 -13.11
CA ILE A 809 14.37 24.44 -13.87
C ILE A 809 13.64 23.82 -15.07
N PRO A 810 14.13 24.01 -16.31
CA PRO A 810 13.48 23.47 -17.50
C PRO A 810 13.56 21.94 -17.56
N SER A 811 12.49 21.29 -18.02
CA SER A 811 12.42 19.84 -18.25
C SER A 811 13.08 19.47 -19.59
N LYS A 812 13.88 18.39 -19.63
CA LYS A 812 14.55 17.91 -20.85
C LYS A 812 14.43 16.39 -20.93
N ASN A 813 14.37 15.81 -22.13
CA ASN A 813 14.34 14.34 -22.26
C ASN A 813 15.77 13.79 -22.41
N PRO A 814 16.15 12.72 -21.69
CA PRO A 814 17.44 12.08 -21.86
C PRO A 814 17.57 11.54 -23.28
N THR A 815 18.69 11.84 -23.92
CA THR A 815 19.02 11.26 -25.22
C THR A 815 19.76 9.94 -25.00
N ALA A 816 19.28 8.84 -25.58
CA ALA A 816 19.99 7.56 -25.60
C ALA A 816 19.85 6.82 -26.93
N ALA A 817 20.82 5.94 -27.19
CA ALA A 817 20.70 4.92 -28.22
C ALA A 817 19.81 3.78 -27.72
N LEU A 818 18.70 3.50 -28.41
CA LEU A 818 17.80 2.38 -28.10
C LEU A 818 18.24 1.12 -28.86
N GLU A 819 18.54 0.05 -28.15
CA GLU A 819 18.80 -1.28 -28.73
C GLU A 819 17.55 -2.19 -28.64
N LEU A 820 17.36 -3.05 -29.63
CA LEU A 820 16.27 -4.03 -29.62
C LEU A 820 16.58 -5.17 -28.66
N ARG A 821 15.74 -5.38 -27.65
CA ARG A 821 15.86 -6.49 -26.68
C ARG A 821 15.50 -7.83 -27.34
N SER A 822 16.32 -8.86 -27.11
CA SER A 822 15.96 -10.25 -27.45
C SER A 822 14.95 -10.81 -26.45
N ILE A 823 13.94 -11.52 -26.94
CA ILE A 823 12.95 -12.24 -26.11
C ILE A 823 13.27 -13.73 -26.21
N ASP A 824 13.42 -14.39 -25.05
CA ASP A 824 13.62 -15.83 -25.01
C ASP A 824 12.32 -16.57 -25.38
N ILE A 825 12.39 -17.38 -26.43
CA ILE A 825 11.24 -18.16 -26.89
C ILE A 825 11.00 -19.42 -26.05
N GLU A 826 11.89 -19.77 -25.14
CA GLU A 826 11.80 -20.94 -24.26
C GLU A 826 11.36 -20.57 -22.83
N GLN A 827 10.93 -19.32 -22.62
CA GLN A 827 10.38 -18.83 -21.36
C GLN A 827 9.03 -18.16 -21.58
N ASN A 828 8.05 -18.52 -20.74
CA ASN A 828 6.83 -17.74 -20.56
C ASN A 828 7.09 -16.63 -19.54
N SER A 829 6.38 -15.51 -19.69
CA SER A 829 6.39 -14.48 -18.65
C SER A 829 5.45 -14.85 -17.50
N GLU A 830 5.77 -14.41 -16.29
CA GLU A 830 4.88 -14.52 -15.13
C GLU A 830 3.52 -13.86 -15.42
N ALA A 831 3.51 -12.72 -16.12
CA ALA A 831 2.29 -12.06 -16.57
C ALA A 831 1.39 -12.97 -17.42
N ALA A 832 1.97 -13.79 -18.28
CA ALA A 832 1.20 -14.73 -19.09
C ALA A 832 0.63 -15.88 -18.22
N LEU A 833 1.40 -16.35 -17.23
CA LEU A 833 0.95 -17.36 -16.26
C LEU A 833 -0.26 -16.86 -15.45
N LYS A 834 -0.15 -15.67 -14.84
CA LYS A 834 -1.25 -15.12 -14.03
C LYS A 834 -2.51 -14.86 -14.84
N ARG A 835 -2.37 -14.30 -16.05
CA ARG A 835 -3.51 -14.10 -16.98
C ARG A 835 -4.16 -15.43 -17.37
N HIS A 836 -3.37 -16.48 -17.54
CA HIS A 836 -3.89 -17.81 -17.84
C HIS A 836 -4.74 -18.36 -16.68
N LEU A 837 -4.23 -18.30 -15.44
CA LEU A 837 -4.97 -18.72 -14.24
C LEU A 837 -6.24 -17.90 -14.01
N ALA A 838 -6.17 -16.59 -14.20
CA ALA A 838 -7.35 -15.72 -14.18
C ALA A 838 -8.39 -16.12 -15.23
N GLY A 839 -7.93 -16.45 -16.44
CA GLY A 839 -8.77 -16.96 -17.53
C GLY A 839 -9.43 -18.32 -17.23
N LEU A 840 -8.88 -19.10 -16.31
CA LEU A 840 -9.47 -20.37 -15.81
C LEU A 840 -10.47 -20.16 -14.65
N GLY A 841 -10.72 -18.91 -14.27
CA GLY A 841 -11.71 -18.55 -13.23
C GLY A 841 -11.14 -18.47 -11.82
N LEU A 842 -9.82 -18.35 -11.65
CA LEU A 842 -9.20 -18.13 -10.33
C LEU A 842 -8.91 -16.64 -10.12
N GLN A 843 -9.16 -16.13 -8.92
CA GLN A 843 -8.88 -14.77 -8.52
C GLN A 843 -7.47 -14.66 -7.93
N GLU A 844 -6.65 -13.72 -8.39
CA GLU A 844 -5.33 -13.48 -7.79
C GLU A 844 -5.49 -12.87 -6.40
N VAL A 845 -4.72 -13.39 -5.44
CA VAL A 845 -4.54 -12.82 -4.10
C VAL A 845 -3.06 -12.56 -3.82
N ILE A 846 -2.77 -11.62 -2.92
CA ILE A 846 -1.43 -11.33 -2.41
C ILE A 846 -1.49 -11.45 -0.90
N THR A 847 -0.73 -12.37 -0.32
CA THR A 847 -0.76 -12.67 1.13
C THR A 847 0.57 -12.30 1.79
N TYR A 848 0.55 -12.07 3.11
CA TYR A 848 1.78 -11.78 3.86
C TYR A 848 2.80 -12.92 3.77
N THR A 849 4.07 -12.53 3.67
CA THR A 849 5.18 -13.47 3.56
C THR A 849 5.57 -14.09 4.91
N PHE A 850 5.37 -13.35 6.00
CA PHE A 850 5.49 -13.84 7.37
C PHE A 850 4.11 -14.14 7.95
N ILE A 851 4.00 -15.24 8.69
CA ILE A 851 2.73 -15.84 9.09
C ILE A 851 2.78 -16.36 10.53
N ASP A 852 1.63 -16.85 11.00
CA ASP A 852 1.50 -17.51 12.30
C ASP A 852 2.27 -18.84 12.30
N PRO A 853 3.22 -19.05 13.23
CA PRO A 853 3.94 -20.32 13.39
C PRO A 853 3.03 -21.53 13.55
N ALA A 854 1.91 -21.40 14.27
CA ALA A 854 0.98 -22.51 14.50
C ALA A 854 0.23 -22.90 13.21
N LEU A 855 -0.09 -21.92 12.36
CA LEU A 855 -0.68 -22.18 11.04
C LEU A 855 0.35 -22.77 10.09
N GLN A 856 1.60 -22.28 10.13
CA GLN A 856 2.72 -22.85 9.37
C GLN A 856 2.96 -24.32 9.75
N ASP A 857 3.03 -24.64 11.05
CA ASP A 857 3.23 -26.00 11.55
C ASP A 857 2.07 -26.93 11.19
N LEU A 858 0.85 -26.41 11.09
CA LEU A 858 -0.31 -27.20 10.66
C LEU A 858 -0.23 -27.57 9.17
N LEU A 859 0.29 -26.68 8.33
CA LEU A 859 0.32 -26.82 6.87
C LEU A 859 1.69 -27.20 6.32
N ASP A 860 2.72 -27.30 7.17
CA ASP A 860 4.06 -27.81 6.87
C ASP A 860 4.80 -28.33 8.11
N PRO A 861 4.29 -29.38 8.79
CA PRO A 861 4.85 -29.86 10.05
C PRO A 861 6.27 -30.42 9.97
N GLN A 862 6.82 -30.58 8.76
CA GLN A 862 8.12 -31.20 8.52
C GLN A 862 9.27 -30.20 8.41
N VAL A 863 8.97 -28.92 8.16
CA VAL A 863 9.97 -27.88 7.92
C VAL A 863 9.91 -26.86 9.04
N ALA A 864 11.00 -26.71 9.78
CA ALA A 864 11.13 -25.62 10.74
C ALA A 864 11.28 -24.29 9.98
N PRO A 865 10.36 -23.32 10.14
CA PRO A 865 10.41 -22.08 9.39
C PRO A 865 11.48 -21.12 9.93
N LEU A 866 11.92 -20.18 9.10
CA LEU A 866 12.86 -19.14 9.51
C LEU A 866 12.13 -18.08 10.35
N ALA A 867 12.54 -17.91 11.61
CA ALA A 867 11.98 -16.90 12.51
C ALA A 867 12.62 -15.52 12.30
N LEU A 868 11.80 -14.48 12.38
CA LEU A 868 12.27 -13.10 12.48
C LEU A 868 12.86 -12.86 13.88
N ALA A 869 13.97 -12.13 13.96
CA ALA A 869 14.57 -11.77 15.25
C ALA A 869 13.71 -10.74 16.01
N ASN A 870 12.97 -9.92 15.26
CA ASN A 870 12.26 -8.74 15.70
C ASN A 870 10.87 -8.64 15.03
N PRO A 871 9.98 -9.64 15.21
CA PRO A 871 8.68 -9.64 14.57
C PRO A 871 7.76 -8.51 15.08
N MET A 872 6.79 -8.11 14.26
CA MET A 872 5.75 -7.13 14.66
C MET A 872 4.79 -7.70 15.70
N SER A 873 4.44 -8.98 15.56
CA SER A 873 3.58 -9.72 16.47
C SER A 873 4.00 -11.20 16.51
N SER A 874 3.56 -11.93 17.54
CA SER A 874 3.78 -13.38 17.64
C SER A 874 3.14 -14.14 16.47
N GLU A 875 2.02 -13.64 15.97
CA GLU A 875 1.19 -14.19 14.90
C GLU A 875 1.78 -13.91 13.49
N GLN A 876 2.88 -13.16 13.40
CA GLN A 876 3.59 -12.82 12.17
C GLN A 876 5.12 -12.96 12.37
N SER A 877 5.53 -14.06 12.98
CA SER A 877 6.91 -14.22 13.48
C SER A 877 7.80 -15.14 12.65
N VAL A 878 7.24 -15.87 11.67
CA VAL A 878 8.00 -16.81 10.85
C VAL A 878 7.74 -16.63 9.36
N MET A 879 8.77 -16.82 8.54
CA MET A 879 8.69 -16.80 7.09
C MET A 879 7.99 -18.05 6.56
N ARG A 880 7.10 -17.88 5.58
CA ARG A 880 6.35 -19.00 4.98
C ARG A 880 7.27 -19.99 4.24
N THR A 881 7.15 -21.28 4.56
CA THR A 881 7.87 -22.38 3.88
C THR A 881 7.10 -22.90 2.67
N ASN A 882 5.79 -22.65 2.63
CA ASN A 882 4.91 -22.93 1.50
C ASN A 882 3.81 -21.85 1.38
N MET A 883 3.02 -21.88 0.31
CA MET A 883 2.03 -20.86 -0.03
C MET A 883 0.67 -21.09 0.64
N LEU A 884 0.44 -22.26 1.23
CA LEU A 884 -0.89 -22.68 1.70
C LEU A 884 -1.43 -21.84 2.87
N PRO A 885 -0.64 -21.45 3.90
CA PRO A 885 -1.13 -20.65 5.02
C PRO A 885 -1.86 -19.37 4.59
N GLY A 886 -1.26 -18.59 3.70
CA GLY A 886 -1.87 -17.36 3.20
C GLY A 886 -3.16 -17.63 2.42
N LEU A 887 -3.17 -18.63 1.54
CA LEU A 887 -4.37 -19.00 0.77
C LEU A 887 -5.51 -19.50 1.66
N VAL A 888 -5.19 -20.30 2.68
CA VAL A 888 -6.16 -20.81 3.66
C VAL A 888 -6.75 -19.68 4.48
N ASP A 889 -5.92 -18.77 4.99
CA ASP A 889 -6.38 -17.60 5.75
C ASP A 889 -7.28 -16.71 4.90
N ALA A 890 -6.91 -16.45 3.63
CA ALA A 890 -7.74 -15.72 2.68
C ALA A 890 -9.10 -16.41 2.46
N ALA A 891 -9.13 -17.74 2.34
CA ALA A 891 -10.36 -18.50 2.20
C ALA A 891 -11.24 -18.47 3.46
N GLN A 892 -10.65 -18.62 4.65
CA GLN A 892 -11.37 -18.50 5.94
C GLN A 892 -11.97 -17.10 6.10
N ASN A 893 -11.21 -16.06 5.77
CA ASN A 893 -11.66 -14.67 5.81
C ASN A 893 -12.85 -14.40 4.87
N ASN A 894 -12.84 -14.98 3.67
CA ASN A 894 -13.95 -14.87 2.72
C ASN A 894 -15.17 -15.67 3.18
N LYS A 895 -14.97 -16.88 3.72
CA LYS A 895 -16.05 -17.67 4.32
C LYS A 895 -16.72 -16.91 5.47
N ALA A 896 -15.94 -16.30 6.37
CA ALA A 896 -16.45 -15.48 7.47
C ALA A 896 -17.30 -14.29 6.98
N ARG A 897 -17.00 -13.80 5.76
CA ARG A 897 -17.74 -12.75 5.04
C ARG A 897 -18.81 -13.31 4.10
N GLN A 898 -19.31 -14.52 4.40
CA GLN A 898 -20.47 -15.15 3.77
C GLN A 898 -20.32 -15.48 2.28
N GLN A 899 -19.09 -15.64 1.78
CA GLN A 899 -18.86 -16.18 0.44
C GLN A 899 -19.13 -17.70 0.43
N ASP A 900 -19.82 -18.20 -0.59
CA ASP A 900 -20.21 -19.62 -0.73
C ASP A 900 -19.25 -20.44 -1.62
N GLN A 901 -18.32 -19.75 -2.28
CA GLN A 901 -17.23 -20.34 -3.05
C GLN A 901 -15.99 -19.44 -3.00
N VAL A 902 -14.81 -20.05 -3.03
CA VAL A 902 -13.52 -19.36 -3.12
C VAL A 902 -12.65 -20.11 -4.13
N ARG A 903 -12.17 -19.39 -5.14
CA ARG A 903 -11.27 -19.90 -6.18
C ARG A 903 -10.15 -18.88 -6.36
N ILE A 904 -9.03 -19.11 -5.70
CA ILE A 904 -7.94 -18.12 -5.60
C ILE A 904 -6.60 -18.72 -5.98
N PHE A 905 -5.67 -17.88 -6.42
CA PHE A 905 -4.28 -18.28 -6.68
C PHE A 905 -3.31 -17.18 -6.26
N GLU A 906 -2.08 -17.58 -5.98
CA GLU A 906 -0.96 -16.68 -5.72
C GLU A 906 0.30 -17.21 -6.43
N VAL A 907 1.12 -16.28 -6.95
CA VAL A 907 2.50 -16.57 -7.36
C VAL A 907 3.40 -15.78 -6.43
N GLY A 908 4.32 -16.45 -5.74
CA GLY A 908 5.19 -15.77 -4.77
C GLY A 908 6.31 -16.64 -4.22
N GLN A 909 7.19 -16.03 -3.43
CA GLN A 909 8.35 -16.72 -2.88
C GLN A 909 8.03 -17.49 -1.60
N THR A 910 8.77 -18.58 -1.42
CA THR A 910 8.82 -19.41 -0.22
C THR A 910 10.27 -19.46 0.29
N PHE A 911 10.42 -19.61 1.61
CA PHE A 911 11.70 -19.45 2.29
C PHE A 911 12.04 -20.77 3.00
N LEU A 912 12.92 -21.55 2.38
CA LEU A 912 13.27 -22.89 2.85
C LEU A 912 14.69 -22.88 3.41
N PRO A 913 14.85 -23.01 4.75
CA PRO A 913 16.16 -23.21 5.35
C PRO A 913 16.75 -24.55 4.91
N ASP A 914 18.01 -24.55 4.49
CA ASP A 914 18.75 -25.77 4.20
C ASP A 914 20.19 -25.75 4.72
N SER A 915 20.94 -26.85 4.53
CA SER A 915 22.32 -26.97 5.02
C SER A 915 23.34 -26.02 4.34
N GLN A 916 22.99 -25.38 3.22
CA GLN A 916 23.81 -24.45 2.45
C GLN A 916 23.36 -23.00 2.59
N GLY A 917 22.24 -22.73 3.27
CA GLY A 917 21.71 -21.40 3.53
C GLY A 917 20.19 -21.34 3.30
N LEU A 918 19.68 -20.13 3.14
CA LEU A 918 18.26 -19.91 2.85
C LEU A 918 17.99 -20.04 1.34
N LYS A 919 17.09 -20.93 0.94
CA LYS A 919 16.62 -21.03 -0.44
C LYS A 919 15.31 -20.27 -0.62
N GLN A 920 15.35 -19.24 -1.45
CA GLN A 920 14.17 -18.50 -1.89
C GLN A 920 13.65 -19.12 -3.19
N ARG A 921 12.44 -19.69 -3.19
CA ARG A 921 11.84 -20.38 -4.35
C ARG A 921 10.53 -19.73 -4.76
N MET A 922 10.40 -19.42 -6.05
CA MET A 922 9.15 -18.93 -6.62
C MET A 922 8.18 -20.08 -6.84
N MET A 923 7.00 -19.99 -6.25
CA MET A 923 5.95 -21.00 -6.31
C MET A 923 4.68 -20.42 -6.94
N VAL A 924 3.90 -21.27 -7.61
CA VAL A 924 2.53 -20.97 -8.03
C VAL A 924 1.58 -21.92 -7.29
N ALA A 925 0.62 -21.36 -6.58
CA ALA A 925 -0.31 -22.12 -5.75
C ALA A 925 -1.74 -21.62 -5.95
N GLY A 926 -2.71 -22.49 -5.66
CA GLY A 926 -4.11 -22.12 -5.70
C GLY A 926 -4.98 -22.98 -4.82
N LEU A 927 -6.15 -22.43 -4.49
CA LEU A 927 -7.14 -23.02 -3.58
C LEU A 927 -8.53 -22.93 -4.20
N LEU A 928 -9.24 -24.06 -4.16
CA LEU A 928 -10.65 -24.20 -4.52
C LEU A 928 -11.45 -24.66 -3.29
N TRP A 929 -12.54 -23.96 -3.01
CA TRP A 929 -13.47 -24.32 -1.94
C TRP A 929 -14.91 -23.94 -2.31
N GLY A 930 -15.87 -24.76 -1.91
CA GLY A 930 -17.30 -24.51 -2.12
C GLY A 930 -17.86 -25.05 -3.43
N ARG A 931 -18.74 -24.28 -4.07
CA ARG A 931 -19.48 -24.70 -5.28
C ARG A 931 -18.57 -24.74 -6.51
N ARG A 932 -18.85 -25.67 -7.44
CA ARG A 932 -18.09 -25.79 -8.71
C ARG A 932 -18.32 -24.60 -9.64
N GLN A 933 -19.54 -24.11 -9.66
CA GLN A 933 -19.97 -22.95 -10.44
C GLN A 933 -20.80 -22.04 -9.55
N ALA A 934 -20.71 -20.73 -9.80
CA ALA A 934 -21.61 -19.77 -9.19
C ALA A 934 -23.07 -20.15 -9.44
N GLN A 935 -23.97 -19.76 -8.53
CA GLN A 935 -25.39 -20.05 -8.68
C GLN A 935 -25.90 -19.50 -10.02
N ASN A 936 -26.26 -20.40 -10.94
CA ASN A 936 -26.76 -20.03 -12.26
C ASN A 936 -27.89 -20.98 -12.68
N TRP A 937 -28.68 -20.59 -13.68
CA TRP A 937 -29.91 -21.30 -14.06
C TRP A 937 -29.68 -22.64 -14.79
N HIS A 938 -28.46 -22.90 -15.29
CA HIS A 938 -28.14 -24.06 -16.14
C HIS A 938 -27.14 -25.03 -15.49
N ALA A 939 -26.58 -24.66 -14.34
CA ALA A 939 -25.62 -25.44 -13.58
C ALA A 939 -26.27 -26.24 -12.47
N GLY A 940 -25.62 -27.35 -12.12
CA GLY A 940 -25.93 -28.10 -10.91
C GLY A 940 -25.50 -27.35 -9.64
N SER A 941 -25.79 -27.97 -8.49
CA SER A 941 -25.37 -27.48 -7.17
C SER A 941 -24.17 -28.24 -6.62
N ASP A 942 -23.36 -28.87 -7.47
CA ASP A 942 -22.24 -29.70 -7.07
C ASP A 942 -21.08 -28.84 -6.56
N ASN A 943 -20.39 -29.36 -5.55
CA ASN A 943 -19.16 -28.76 -5.05
C ASN A 943 -17.97 -29.12 -5.94
N VAL A 944 -16.88 -28.36 -5.79
CA VAL A 944 -15.60 -28.72 -6.38
C VAL A 944 -15.11 -30.07 -5.87
N ASP A 945 -14.44 -30.82 -6.73
CA ASP A 945 -13.80 -32.09 -6.39
C ASP A 945 -12.34 -32.17 -6.86
N PHE A 946 -11.71 -33.33 -6.64
CA PHE A 946 -10.32 -33.58 -7.03
C PHE A 946 -10.09 -33.44 -8.53
N TYR A 947 -11.09 -33.76 -9.37
CA TYR A 947 -10.95 -33.72 -10.82
C TYR A 947 -11.12 -32.30 -11.38
N ASP A 948 -11.83 -31.40 -10.69
CA ASP A 948 -11.80 -29.97 -11.00
C ASP A 948 -10.38 -29.40 -10.80
N LEU A 949 -9.78 -29.71 -9.65
CA LEU A 949 -8.39 -29.33 -9.35
C LEU A 949 -7.42 -29.94 -10.35
N LYS A 950 -7.56 -31.24 -10.64
CA LYS A 950 -6.71 -31.95 -11.61
C LYS A 950 -6.85 -31.34 -13.01
N GLY A 951 -8.06 -30.95 -13.43
CA GLY A 951 -8.29 -30.27 -14.70
C GLY A 951 -7.50 -28.98 -14.81
N LEU A 952 -7.50 -28.16 -13.74
CA LEU A 952 -6.69 -26.92 -13.70
C LEU A 952 -5.19 -27.21 -13.79
N VAL A 953 -4.69 -28.22 -13.09
CA VAL A 953 -3.27 -28.62 -13.14
C VAL A 953 -2.90 -29.15 -14.53
N ASP A 954 -3.75 -29.99 -15.13
CA ASP A 954 -3.55 -30.52 -16.49
C ASP A 954 -3.53 -29.37 -17.52
N ASP A 955 -4.46 -28.41 -17.43
CA ASP A 955 -4.49 -27.21 -18.28
C ASP A 955 -3.23 -26.36 -18.12
N LEU A 956 -2.75 -26.18 -16.88
CA LEU A 956 -1.53 -25.44 -16.59
C LEU A 956 -0.29 -26.14 -17.20
N CYS A 957 -0.18 -27.46 -17.07
CA CYS A 957 0.88 -28.23 -17.70
C CYS A 957 0.85 -28.12 -19.24
N ASN A 958 -0.35 -28.18 -19.83
CA ASN A 958 -0.54 -28.04 -21.27
C ASN A 958 -0.19 -26.63 -21.76
N TRP A 959 -0.55 -25.59 -21.01
CA TRP A 959 -0.21 -24.20 -21.30
C TRP A 959 1.32 -23.97 -21.26
N ALA A 960 1.99 -24.52 -20.24
CA ALA A 960 3.44 -24.51 -20.12
C ALA A 960 4.12 -25.36 -21.22
N GLY A 961 3.38 -26.26 -21.86
CA GLY A 961 3.89 -27.15 -22.90
C GLY A 961 4.75 -28.28 -22.35
N LEU A 962 4.53 -28.67 -21.09
CA LEU A 962 5.29 -29.72 -20.43
C LEU A 962 5.05 -31.06 -21.12
N SER A 963 6.10 -31.87 -21.19
CA SER A 963 6.07 -33.23 -21.73
C SER A 963 6.50 -34.24 -20.66
N ASN A 964 6.09 -35.50 -20.81
CA ASN A 964 6.36 -36.57 -19.83
C ASN A 964 5.88 -36.20 -18.41
N VAL A 965 4.69 -35.59 -18.33
CA VAL A 965 4.03 -35.29 -17.05
C VAL A 965 3.51 -36.59 -16.44
N GLN A 966 3.87 -36.85 -15.19
CA GLN A 966 3.43 -37.99 -14.42
C GLN A 966 2.73 -37.51 -13.14
N VAL A 967 1.63 -38.17 -12.80
CA VAL A 967 0.84 -37.89 -11.59
C VAL A 967 0.89 -39.15 -10.75
N GLU A 968 1.59 -39.07 -9.63
CA GLU A 968 1.74 -40.18 -8.68
C GLU A 968 1.02 -39.86 -7.39
N ARG A 969 0.49 -40.88 -6.70
CA ARG A 969 -0.17 -40.67 -5.41
C ARG A 969 0.82 -40.07 -4.40
N ALA A 970 0.41 -38.99 -3.72
CA ALA A 970 1.26 -38.36 -2.70
C ALA A 970 1.06 -39.02 -1.34
N ASP A 971 2.17 -39.26 -0.63
CA ASP A 971 2.18 -39.58 0.80
C ASP A 971 2.51 -38.30 1.56
N ASP A 972 1.45 -37.62 2.00
CA ASP A 972 1.50 -36.24 2.48
C ASP A 972 0.73 -36.14 3.81
N MET A 973 1.33 -35.48 4.81
CA MET A 973 0.71 -35.34 6.14
C MET A 973 -0.41 -34.29 6.18
N VAL A 974 -0.41 -33.36 5.23
CA VAL A 974 -1.31 -32.20 5.16
C VAL A 974 -2.44 -32.46 4.16
N LEU A 975 -2.21 -33.28 3.13
CA LEU A 975 -3.21 -33.67 2.15
C LEU A 975 -3.89 -35.01 2.46
N HIS A 976 -5.11 -35.20 1.96
CA HIS A 976 -5.86 -36.44 2.12
C HIS A 976 -5.17 -37.58 1.34
N PRO A 977 -4.79 -38.70 1.98
CA PRO A 977 -3.91 -39.72 1.40
C PRO A 977 -4.52 -40.45 0.19
N GLY A 978 -5.84 -40.43 0.03
CA GLY A 978 -6.54 -41.01 -1.13
C GLY A 978 -6.94 -40.00 -2.22
N GLN A 979 -6.65 -38.70 -2.02
CA GLN A 979 -7.08 -37.60 -2.90
C GLN A 979 -5.96 -36.56 -3.04
N SER A 980 -4.72 -37.04 -3.17
CA SER A 980 -3.51 -36.23 -3.26
C SER A 980 -2.54 -36.85 -4.27
N ALA A 981 -1.79 -36.00 -4.95
CA ALA A 981 -0.83 -36.41 -5.95
C ALA A 981 0.41 -35.49 -6.00
N ASN A 982 1.56 -36.10 -6.29
CA ASN A 982 2.77 -35.42 -6.69
C ASN A 982 2.77 -35.26 -8.21
N LEU A 983 3.21 -34.11 -8.69
CA LEU A 983 3.38 -33.82 -10.11
C LEU A 983 4.86 -33.94 -10.46
N LEU A 984 5.19 -34.84 -11.38
CA LEU A 984 6.55 -35.06 -11.84
C LEU A 984 6.68 -34.71 -13.33
N VAL A 985 7.79 -34.09 -13.69
CA VAL A 985 8.18 -33.81 -15.08
C VAL A 985 9.52 -34.46 -15.32
N ASN A 986 9.59 -35.37 -16.31
CA ASN A 986 10.80 -36.17 -16.57
C ASN A 986 11.32 -36.91 -15.31
N GLY A 987 10.41 -37.36 -14.44
CA GLY A 987 10.73 -38.03 -13.18
C GLY A 987 11.25 -37.12 -12.05
N GLN A 988 11.27 -35.79 -12.24
CA GLN A 988 11.58 -34.83 -11.18
C GLN A 988 10.29 -34.25 -10.59
N PRO A 989 10.10 -34.25 -9.27
CA PRO A 989 8.92 -33.64 -8.64
C PRO A 989 8.98 -32.12 -8.79
N ILE A 990 7.92 -31.53 -9.34
CA ILE A 990 7.76 -30.09 -9.50
C ILE A 990 6.65 -29.52 -8.60
N GLY A 991 5.97 -30.35 -7.81
CA GLY A 991 4.95 -29.89 -6.88
C GLY A 991 3.94 -30.96 -6.50
N ARG A 992 2.88 -30.55 -5.81
CA ARG A 992 1.81 -31.42 -5.30
C ARG A 992 0.44 -30.75 -5.40
N PHE A 993 -0.61 -31.56 -5.45
CA PHE A 993 -1.98 -31.08 -5.45
C PHE A 993 -2.94 -32.12 -4.85
N GLY A 994 -4.02 -31.67 -4.21
CA GLY A 994 -4.99 -32.58 -3.61
C GLY A 994 -5.98 -31.89 -2.69
N ARG A 995 -6.81 -32.70 -2.02
CA ARG A 995 -7.67 -32.23 -0.94
C ARG A 995 -6.86 -32.09 0.35
N LEU A 996 -7.12 -31.07 1.17
CA LEU A 996 -6.59 -31.02 2.53
C LEU A 996 -7.07 -32.24 3.35
N HIS A 997 -6.23 -32.68 4.29
CA HIS A 997 -6.56 -33.79 5.18
C HIS A 997 -7.76 -33.40 6.07
N PRO A 998 -8.76 -34.28 6.28
CA PRO A 998 -9.95 -33.94 7.07
C PRO A 998 -9.65 -33.44 8.49
N GLU A 999 -8.58 -33.90 9.13
CA GLU A 999 -8.15 -33.39 10.43
C GLU A 999 -7.62 -31.96 10.36
N VAL A 1000 -6.91 -31.62 9.28
CA VAL A 1000 -6.45 -30.26 9.00
C VAL A 1000 -7.66 -29.37 8.69
N GLU A 1001 -8.56 -29.82 7.80
CA GLU A 1001 -9.83 -29.12 7.48
C GLU A 1001 -10.65 -28.82 8.75
N ASN A 1002 -10.74 -29.76 9.69
CA ASN A 1002 -11.47 -29.58 10.95
C ASN A 1002 -10.81 -28.51 11.84
N ARG A 1003 -9.47 -28.51 11.94
CA ARG A 1003 -8.72 -27.50 12.72
C ARG A 1003 -8.83 -26.10 12.11
N LEU A 1004 -8.95 -26.02 10.78
CA LEU A 1004 -9.18 -24.79 10.03
C LEU A 1004 -10.66 -24.39 9.97
N GLU A 1005 -11.57 -25.22 10.50
CA GLU A 1005 -13.02 -25.05 10.33
C GLU A 1005 -13.43 -24.85 8.86
N LEU A 1006 -12.73 -25.49 7.91
CA LEU A 1006 -12.90 -25.32 6.47
C LEU A 1006 -12.88 -26.69 5.78
N SER A 1007 -14.05 -27.26 5.53
CA SER A 1007 -14.21 -28.61 4.94
C SER A 1007 -14.29 -28.58 3.42
N GLY A 1008 -13.70 -29.58 2.75
CA GLY A 1008 -13.77 -29.76 1.30
C GLY A 1008 -12.87 -28.79 0.53
N VAL A 1009 -11.62 -28.63 1.00
CA VAL A 1009 -10.65 -27.68 0.43
C VAL A 1009 -9.68 -28.42 -0.47
N PHE A 1010 -9.52 -27.91 -1.69
CA PHE A 1010 -8.61 -28.47 -2.69
C PHE A 1010 -7.51 -27.46 -3.00
N VAL A 1011 -6.26 -27.89 -2.99
CA VAL A 1011 -5.09 -27.02 -3.15
C VAL A 1011 -4.09 -27.61 -4.15
N PHE A 1012 -3.37 -26.74 -4.85
CA PHE A 1012 -2.16 -27.11 -5.58
C PHE A 1012 -1.03 -26.15 -5.23
N GLU A 1013 0.20 -26.65 -5.33
CA GLU A 1013 1.43 -25.86 -5.20
C GLU A 1013 2.52 -26.46 -6.09
N LEU A 1014 3.01 -25.66 -7.03
CA LEU A 1014 3.98 -26.07 -8.03
C LEU A 1014 5.15 -25.07 -8.10
N ASP A 1015 6.33 -25.57 -8.45
CA ASP A 1015 7.52 -24.77 -8.75
C ASP A 1015 7.25 -23.88 -9.97
N ALA A 1016 7.22 -22.55 -9.76
CA ALA A 1016 6.84 -21.63 -10.82
C ALA A 1016 7.87 -21.61 -11.95
N GLN A 1017 9.17 -21.80 -11.63
CA GLN A 1017 10.23 -21.82 -12.64
C GLN A 1017 10.05 -22.97 -13.65
N SER A 1018 9.66 -24.14 -13.17
CA SER A 1018 9.33 -25.30 -14.00
C SER A 1018 8.11 -25.05 -14.90
N ILE A 1019 7.12 -24.29 -14.43
CA ILE A 1019 5.93 -23.90 -15.21
C ILE A 1019 6.24 -22.80 -16.23
N LEU A 1020 7.14 -21.87 -15.91
CA LEU A 1020 7.53 -20.77 -16.79
C LEU A 1020 8.47 -21.24 -17.91
N SER A 1021 9.31 -22.24 -17.65
CA SER A 1021 10.14 -22.85 -18.68
C SER A 1021 9.28 -23.65 -19.66
N ARG A 1022 9.33 -23.26 -20.94
CA ARG A 1022 8.58 -23.93 -22.01
C ARG A 1022 9.53 -24.55 -23.03
N PRO A 1023 9.29 -25.79 -23.48
CA PRO A 1023 10.10 -26.37 -24.52
C PRO A 1023 9.86 -25.66 -25.87
N ARG A 1024 10.91 -25.63 -26.70
CA ARG A 1024 10.80 -25.13 -28.06
C ARG A 1024 9.80 -25.95 -28.86
N ARG A 1025 8.79 -25.28 -29.44
CA ARG A 1025 7.82 -25.92 -30.32
C ARG A 1025 8.47 -26.25 -31.66
N VAL A 1026 8.44 -27.52 -32.04
CA VAL A 1026 8.91 -28.03 -33.34
C VAL A 1026 7.71 -28.52 -34.13
N PHE A 1027 7.54 -28.02 -35.35
CA PHE A 1027 6.47 -28.47 -36.23
C PHE A 1027 6.72 -29.92 -36.67
N THR A 1028 5.73 -30.78 -36.46
CA THR A 1028 5.65 -32.12 -37.04
C THR A 1028 4.61 -32.15 -38.15
N GLY A 1029 4.91 -32.85 -39.25
CA GLY A 1029 4.00 -32.95 -40.39
C GLY A 1029 2.64 -33.55 -40.02
N LEU A 1030 1.56 -32.96 -40.53
CA LEU A 1030 0.22 -33.52 -40.41
C LEU A 1030 0.02 -34.64 -41.43
N SER A 1031 -0.49 -35.80 -40.98
CA SER A 1031 -0.82 -36.90 -41.89
C SER A 1031 -1.93 -36.47 -42.85
N ARG A 1032 -1.77 -36.84 -44.12
CA ARG A 1032 -2.80 -36.64 -45.16
C ARG A 1032 -3.80 -37.79 -45.21
N TYR A 1033 -3.57 -38.84 -44.42
CA TYR A 1033 -4.37 -40.05 -44.39
C TYR A 1033 -5.38 -39.99 -43.23
N PRO A 1034 -6.57 -40.59 -43.38
CA PRO A 1034 -7.59 -40.55 -42.34
C PRO A 1034 -7.15 -41.32 -41.08
N SER A 1035 -7.60 -40.88 -39.91
CA SER A 1035 -7.48 -41.61 -38.66
C SER A 1035 -8.67 -42.57 -38.47
N VAL A 1036 -8.47 -43.62 -37.67
CA VAL A 1036 -9.51 -44.59 -37.31
C VAL A 1036 -9.57 -44.75 -35.80
N ARG A 1037 -10.78 -44.72 -35.24
CA ARG A 1037 -11.01 -44.96 -33.81
C ARG A 1037 -11.53 -46.37 -33.55
N ARG A 1038 -11.02 -47.02 -32.50
CA ARG A 1038 -11.50 -48.29 -31.97
C ARG A 1038 -11.70 -48.16 -30.47
N ASP A 1039 -12.90 -48.52 -30.01
CA ASP A 1039 -13.25 -48.46 -28.59
C ASP A 1039 -13.21 -49.86 -27.98
N PHE A 1040 -12.67 -49.95 -26.76
CA PHE A 1040 -12.55 -51.17 -25.99
C PHE A 1040 -13.12 -50.95 -24.59
N ALA A 1041 -13.85 -51.93 -24.06
CA ALA A 1041 -14.22 -51.97 -22.66
C ALA A 1041 -13.36 -53.02 -21.96
N VAL A 1042 -12.47 -52.56 -21.09
CA VAL A 1042 -11.43 -53.39 -20.47
C VAL A 1042 -11.69 -53.47 -18.98
N VAL A 1043 -11.87 -54.68 -18.45
CA VAL A 1043 -12.01 -54.92 -17.01
C VAL A 1043 -10.64 -55.24 -16.42
N VAL A 1044 -10.29 -54.54 -15.36
CA VAL A 1044 -9.03 -54.67 -14.62
C VAL A 1044 -9.30 -54.69 -13.12
N ASP A 1045 -8.31 -55.14 -12.34
CA ASP A 1045 -8.33 -54.98 -10.88
C ASP A 1045 -8.43 -53.49 -10.51
N LYS A 1046 -9.17 -53.18 -9.44
CA LYS A 1046 -9.43 -51.80 -9.01
C LYS A 1046 -8.15 -51.02 -8.68
N ALA A 1047 -7.08 -51.69 -8.24
CA ALA A 1047 -5.78 -51.09 -7.95
C ALA A 1047 -5.03 -50.65 -9.21
N VAL A 1048 -5.29 -51.26 -10.38
CA VAL A 1048 -4.67 -50.87 -11.65
C VAL A 1048 -5.15 -49.48 -12.04
N THR A 1049 -4.23 -48.55 -12.24
CA THR A 1049 -4.52 -47.18 -12.61
C THR A 1049 -4.82 -47.05 -14.11
N ALA A 1050 -5.57 -46.00 -14.49
CA ALA A 1050 -5.78 -45.70 -15.91
C ALA A 1050 -4.48 -45.33 -16.63
N ALA A 1051 -3.53 -44.71 -15.92
CA ALA A 1051 -2.22 -44.36 -16.45
C ALA A 1051 -1.39 -45.60 -16.79
N GLU A 1052 -1.42 -46.65 -15.98
CA GLU A 1052 -0.78 -47.94 -16.30
C GLU A 1052 -1.38 -48.57 -17.56
N VAL A 1053 -2.71 -48.52 -17.70
CA VAL A 1053 -3.40 -49.01 -18.91
C VAL A 1053 -2.98 -48.21 -20.15
N GLU A 1054 -2.94 -46.89 -20.05
CA GLU A 1054 -2.50 -46.02 -21.15
C GLU A 1054 -1.03 -46.27 -21.52
N ALA A 1055 -0.14 -46.37 -20.54
CA ALA A 1055 1.29 -46.62 -20.76
C ALA A 1055 1.52 -47.93 -21.50
N VAL A 1056 0.85 -49.02 -21.09
CA VAL A 1056 0.93 -50.33 -21.76
C VAL A 1056 0.46 -50.23 -23.22
N VAL A 1057 -0.62 -49.52 -23.48
CA VAL A 1057 -1.15 -49.37 -24.85
C VAL A 1057 -0.23 -48.49 -25.71
N ARG A 1058 0.31 -47.39 -25.16
CA ARG A 1058 1.27 -46.52 -25.87
C ARG A 1058 2.56 -47.26 -26.20
N GLU A 1059 3.09 -48.05 -25.27
CA GLU A 1059 4.29 -48.87 -25.52
C GLU A 1059 4.04 -49.93 -26.60
N ALA A 1060 2.87 -50.58 -26.59
CA ALA A 1060 2.51 -51.61 -27.56
C ALA A 1060 2.27 -51.07 -28.98
N LEU A 1061 1.73 -49.86 -29.12
CA LEU A 1061 1.30 -49.30 -30.40
C LEU A 1061 2.26 -48.27 -30.99
N GLY A 1062 3.13 -47.67 -30.18
CA GLY A 1062 4.11 -46.68 -30.62
C GLY A 1062 3.47 -45.49 -31.35
N GLU A 1063 4.14 -45.02 -32.41
CA GLU A 1063 3.75 -43.81 -33.16
C GLU A 1063 2.39 -43.93 -33.88
N ILE A 1064 1.85 -45.14 -34.05
CA ILE A 1064 0.58 -45.32 -34.75
C ILE A 1064 -0.61 -44.85 -33.91
N LEU A 1065 -0.46 -44.84 -32.58
CA LEU A 1065 -1.48 -44.36 -31.65
C LEU A 1065 -1.34 -42.85 -31.48
N VAL A 1066 -2.22 -42.11 -32.15
CA VAL A 1066 -2.23 -40.65 -32.09
C VAL A 1066 -3.05 -40.11 -30.91
N GLU A 1067 -4.02 -40.89 -30.42
CA GLU A 1067 -4.85 -40.50 -29.27
C GLU A 1067 -5.26 -41.73 -28.45
N PHE A 1068 -5.14 -41.61 -27.13
CA PHE A 1068 -5.76 -42.51 -26.16
C PHE A 1068 -6.80 -41.69 -25.39
N ARG A 1069 -8.04 -42.18 -25.30
CA ARG A 1069 -9.12 -41.49 -24.60
C ARG A 1069 -9.85 -42.44 -23.66
N LEU A 1070 -9.72 -42.25 -22.35
CA LEU A 1070 -10.63 -42.86 -21.38
C LEU A 1070 -11.94 -42.06 -21.36
N PHE A 1071 -13.06 -42.69 -21.70
CA PHE A 1071 -14.35 -41.99 -21.80
C PHE A 1071 -15.43 -42.53 -20.85
N ASP A 1072 -15.19 -43.66 -20.17
CA ASP A 1072 -16.08 -44.15 -19.11
C ASP A 1072 -15.32 -45.01 -18.08
N VAL A 1073 -15.73 -44.93 -16.82
CA VAL A 1073 -15.26 -45.77 -15.70
C VAL A 1073 -16.48 -46.30 -14.97
N TYR A 1074 -16.73 -47.61 -15.10
CA TYR A 1074 -17.91 -48.25 -14.53
C TYR A 1074 -17.55 -49.16 -13.36
N GLU A 1075 -18.07 -48.83 -12.18
CA GLU A 1075 -18.04 -49.64 -10.96
C GLU A 1075 -19.48 -49.87 -10.48
N GLY A 1076 -20.08 -50.98 -10.88
CA GLY A 1076 -21.49 -51.22 -10.63
C GLY A 1076 -21.95 -52.65 -10.86
N LYS A 1077 -23.28 -52.83 -10.91
CA LYS A 1077 -23.89 -54.15 -11.06
C LYS A 1077 -23.43 -54.82 -12.37
N GLY A 1078 -22.82 -56.00 -12.26
CA GLY A 1078 -22.31 -56.78 -13.40
C GLY A 1078 -20.79 -56.82 -13.54
N ILE A 1079 -20.05 -56.22 -12.60
CA ILE A 1079 -18.59 -56.33 -12.45
C ILE A 1079 -18.29 -56.80 -11.01
N ASP A 1080 -17.20 -57.53 -10.81
CA ASP A 1080 -16.75 -57.94 -9.47
C ASP A 1080 -16.47 -56.70 -8.60
N LEU A 1081 -16.66 -56.81 -7.28
CA LEU A 1081 -16.46 -55.70 -6.35
C LEU A 1081 -14.99 -55.21 -6.30
N ASN A 1082 -14.04 -56.07 -6.67
CA ASN A 1082 -12.61 -55.74 -6.73
C ASN A 1082 -12.15 -55.34 -8.14
N GLU A 1083 -13.04 -55.27 -9.12
CA GLU A 1083 -12.73 -54.91 -10.50
C GLU A 1083 -13.41 -53.59 -10.91
N LYS A 1084 -12.90 -52.97 -11.97
CA LYS A 1084 -13.54 -51.84 -12.65
C LYS A 1084 -13.44 -52.00 -14.16
N SER A 1085 -14.43 -51.51 -14.89
CA SER A 1085 -14.39 -51.46 -16.36
C SER A 1085 -13.98 -50.08 -16.83
N LEU A 1086 -12.95 -50.01 -17.66
CA LEU A 1086 -12.46 -48.80 -18.31
C LEU A 1086 -12.85 -48.85 -19.79
N ALA A 1087 -13.65 -47.89 -20.25
CA ALA A 1087 -13.94 -47.74 -21.67
C ALA A 1087 -12.92 -46.79 -22.31
N ILE A 1088 -12.08 -47.33 -23.18
CA ILE A 1088 -10.95 -46.64 -23.81
C ILE A 1088 -11.18 -46.54 -25.31
N GLY A 1089 -10.87 -45.39 -25.91
CA GLY A 1089 -10.87 -45.17 -27.35
C GLY A 1089 -9.45 -44.95 -27.83
N LEU A 1090 -9.04 -45.76 -28.82
CA LEU A 1090 -7.72 -45.67 -29.45
C LEU A 1090 -7.90 -45.09 -30.85
N THR A 1091 -7.35 -43.90 -31.09
CA THR A 1091 -7.29 -43.30 -32.43
C THR A 1091 -5.94 -43.66 -33.07
N LEU A 1092 -6.00 -44.38 -34.18
CA LEU A 1092 -4.85 -44.87 -34.93
C LEU A 1092 -4.69 -44.09 -36.23
N GLN A 1093 -3.47 -43.69 -36.58
CA GLN A 1093 -3.18 -42.98 -37.82
C GLN A 1093 -1.73 -43.20 -38.26
N SER A 1094 -1.53 -43.44 -39.55
CA SER A 1094 -0.19 -43.52 -40.16
C SER A 1094 0.17 -42.22 -40.86
N GLN A 1095 1.46 -41.87 -40.87
CA GLN A 1095 2.01 -40.76 -41.66
C GLN A 1095 2.24 -41.13 -43.14
N ASP A 1096 2.31 -42.43 -43.45
CA ASP A 1096 2.76 -42.94 -44.76
C ASP A 1096 1.65 -43.56 -45.60
N ALA A 1097 0.56 -44.03 -44.99
CA ALA A 1097 -0.53 -44.71 -45.70
C ALA A 1097 -1.89 -44.62 -44.99
N THR A 1098 -2.96 -44.98 -45.71
CA THR A 1098 -4.26 -45.25 -45.08
C THR A 1098 -4.24 -46.64 -44.45
N LEU A 1099 -4.63 -46.74 -43.18
CA LEU A 1099 -4.74 -48.02 -42.47
C LEU A 1099 -5.91 -48.84 -43.03
N ASN A 1100 -5.65 -50.08 -43.42
CA ASN A 1100 -6.70 -51.01 -43.85
C ASN A 1100 -7.26 -51.81 -42.65
N GLU A 1101 -8.34 -52.58 -42.84
CA GLU A 1101 -8.99 -53.32 -41.75
C GLU A 1101 -8.10 -54.41 -41.13
N GLU A 1102 -7.17 -55.00 -41.90
CA GLU A 1102 -6.20 -55.97 -41.39
C GLU A 1102 -5.18 -55.29 -40.47
N ASP A 1103 -4.66 -54.12 -40.86
CA ASP A 1103 -3.75 -53.32 -40.04
C ASP A 1103 -4.43 -52.91 -38.73
N ILE A 1104 -5.67 -52.40 -38.81
CA ILE A 1104 -6.46 -51.97 -37.66
C ILE A 1104 -6.69 -53.15 -36.71
N GLY A 1105 -7.05 -54.32 -37.25
CA GLY A 1105 -7.22 -55.55 -36.47
C GLY A 1105 -5.93 -56.01 -35.80
N HIS A 1106 -4.80 -55.90 -36.49
CA HIS A 1106 -3.48 -56.23 -35.93
C HIS A 1106 -3.13 -55.33 -34.74
N TYR A 1107 -3.25 -54.01 -34.88
CA TYR A 1107 -2.98 -53.06 -33.79
C TYR A 1107 -3.97 -53.23 -32.63
N ALA A 1108 -5.25 -53.41 -32.90
CA ALA A 1108 -6.25 -53.71 -31.87
C ALA A 1108 -5.87 -54.95 -31.05
N GLN A 1109 -5.48 -56.04 -31.71
CA GLN A 1109 -5.06 -57.26 -31.03
C GLN A 1109 -3.76 -57.07 -30.24
N ALA A 1110 -2.81 -56.30 -30.77
CA ALA A 1110 -1.56 -55.96 -30.07
C ALA A 1110 -1.83 -55.22 -28.75
N ALA A 1111 -2.69 -54.21 -28.77
CA ALA A 1111 -3.09 -53.46 -27.58
C ALA A 1111 -3.78 -54.36 -26.54
N VAL A 1112 -4.75 -55.18 -26.96
CA VAL A 1112 -5.46 -56.10 -26.07
C VAL A 1112 -4.50 -57.13 -25.46
N SER A 1113 -3.62 -57.74 -26.27
CA SER A 1113 -2.67 -58.76 -25.79
C SER A 1113 -1.66 -58.17 -24.80
N ALA A 1114 -1.22 -56.92 -25.02
CA ALA A 1114 -0.36 -56.21 -24.09
C ALA A 1114 -1.06 -55.95 -22.75
N LEU A 1115 -2.32 -55.52 -22.79
CA LEU A 1115 -3.14 -55.30 -21.59
C LEU A 1115 -3.39 -56.60 -20.81
N GLU A 1116 -3.71 -57.70 -21.51
CA GLU A 1116 -3.87 -59.03 -20.91
C GLU A 1116 -2.59 -59.49 -20.20
N SER A 1117 -1.43 -59.26 -20.82
CA SER A 1117 -0.13 -59.68 -20.27
C SER A 1117 0.35 -58.80 -19.11
N ALA A 1118 0.24 -57.48 -19.23
CA ALA A 1118 0.85 -56.53 -18.30
C ALA A 1118 -0.03 -56.27 -17.08
N VAL A 1119 -1.33 -56.09 -17.27
CA VAL A 1119 -2.28 -55.69 -16.21
C VAL A 1119 -3.40 -56.71 -15.97
N LYS A 1120 -3.29 -57.90 -16.56
CA LYS A 1120 -4.29 -58.98 -16.45
C LYS A 1120 -5.70 -58.53 -16.84
N ALA A 1121 -5.77 -57.63 -17.81
CA ALA A 1121 -7.03 -57.12 -18.34
C ALA A 1121 -7.88 -58.22 -19.00
N ARG A 1122 -9.20 -58.03 -19.03
CA ARG A 1122 -10.13 -58.83 -19.84
C ARG A 1122 -11.12 -57.93 -20.58
N LEU A 1123 -11.44 -58.25 -21.83
CA LEU A 1123 -12.48 -57.53 -22.57
C LEU A 1123 -13.88 -57.82 -21.97
N ARG A 1124 -14.74 -56.80 -21.97
CA ARG A 1124 -16.12 -56.88 -21.49
C ARG A 1124 -17.10 -57.32 -22.56
#